data_AF-A0A0K9HAT1-F1
#
_entry.id   AF-A0A0K9HAT1-F1
#
_cell.length_a   1.000
_cell.length_b   1.000
_cell.length_c   1.000
_cell.angle_alpha   90.00
_cell.angle_beta   90.00
_cell.angle_gamma   90.00
#
_symmetry.space_group_name_H-M   'P 1'
#
loop_
_entity.id
_entity.type
_entity.pdbx_description
1 polymer ?
#
loop_
_entity_poly.entity_id
_entity_poly.type
_entity_poly.pdbx_seq_one_letter_code
_entity_poly.pdbx_strand_id
1 'polypeptide(L)'
;MPHCRFLKKTLTVFLLFTSTLLPVTVSADSEKGTMMILSFDGMRHDFAEKYIEDGSMPHLKKLKKEGSYAENITTVFPSLTAASHASIATGAKPEKTGFVSNEFHYKGRKLTNTKDAFNATIKVAPLWREAKQQGKVTAAVGFPGSNPKQKNEADYSIYYGNVLAESDYRKLHFKPVKHLKNTPKSFSEPQAAAIKIKLKGKKDVLLHILAIDSSDNNQKDYDHFYLSENLAFSKQSASASLNKWGHMPLYVKNADTAGFIFKVKGSKKTLNDVKFYRTAVTTGQIKGPDGFKQEIVKQFGFFPDQDDLPSYQKGWISRKEYEEINENFSNWMLETSLFIKEKYKPDLLMFYEPHIDLEEHTFLLTDPRQPGYSKKTVEQYESHIKWAYKQADDVIGKTMDAMTKADQLFIVSDHGMEPIHSRLSPNYELKKAGLLQVDEKGHVDLSKSKAYAVASGSIAHVYINLKGREKGGIVDPKEYEDVQNRITQAFKEIKDERKLASRKELLKSHYKEWRHSEHGWDETKDTLVSFFDILRDKKENPYEKIMETDRKKADSFNDPNAGDIVLAAAPGYLMGKDAKKAIEPTVKLGSHGGNPERKELEPVFYAYGKGLSHGKIKKHISTIDIAPTVYELMDLQPPAFIDGKPIKALVKKQTH
;
A
#
# COMPACT_ATOMS: atom_id res chain seq x y z
N MET A 1 91.80 6.52 -29.39
CA MET A 1 92.09 6.91 -30.79
C MET A 1 90.93 6.45 -31.67
N PRO A 2 90.60 7.23 -32.73
CA PRO A 2 89.33 7.18 -33.41
C PRO A 2 89.33 6.21 -34.61
N HIS A 3 88.16 6.07 -35.23
CA HIS A 3 87.92 5.82 -36.66
C HIS A 3 87.29 4.50 -37.13
N CYS A 4 86.25 4.73 -37.93
CA CYS A 4 85.92 4.12 -39.21
C CYS A 4 85.37 2.69 -39.26
N ARG A 5 84.04 2.66 -39.46
CA ARG A 5 83.29 1.96 -40.52
C ARG A 5 84.06 0.89 -41.32
N PHE A 6 83.56 -0.34 -41.26
CA PHE A 6 83.53 -1.25 -42.39
C PHE A 6 82.16 -1.92 -42.52
N LEU A 7 81.54 -1.77 -43.70
CA LEU A 7 80.38 -2.51 -44.14
C LEU A 7 80.80 -3.95 -44.47
N LYS A 8 80.15 -4.97 -43.88
CA LYS A 8 80.08 -6.31 -44.45
C LYS A 8 78.65 -6.82 -44.39
N LYS A 9 78.08 -7.10 -45.57
CA LYS A 9 76.79 -7.77 -45.78
C LYS A 9 76.87 -9.17 -45.16
N THR A 10 75.91 -9.52 -44.32
CA THR A 10 75.64 -10.92 -43.93
C THR A 10 74.14 -11.16 -43.88
N LEU A 11 73.74 -12.21 -44.57
CA LEU A 11 72.39 -12.69 -44.81
C LEU A 11 71.76 -13.13 -43.48
N THR A 12 70.66 -12.50 -43.06
CA THR A 12 69.93 -12.90 -41.84
C THR A 12 68.77 -13.82 -42.23
N VAL A 13 68.87 -15.09 -41.85
CA VAL A 13 67.78 -16.07 -41.89
C VAL A 13 66.89 -15.82 -40.67
N PHE A 14 65.63 -15.43 -40.90
CA PHE A 14 64.63 -15.27 -39.86
C PHE A 14 64.13 -16.65 -39.40
N LEU A 15 64.52 -17.07 -38.20
CA LEU A 15 63.82 -18.13 -37.46
C LEU A 15 62.69 -17.49 -36.65
N LEU A 16 61.45 -17.74 -37.08
CA LEU A 16 60.23 -17.39 -36.36
C LEU A 16 60.13 -18.24 -35.09
N PHE A 17 60.42 -17.62 -33.93
CA PHE A 17 59.98 -18.12 -32.63
C PHE A 17 58.52 -17.69 -32.43
N THR A 18 57.59 -18.61 -32.63
CA THR A 18 56.19 -18.43 -32.25
C THR A 18 56.04 -18.63 -30.74
N SER A 19 56.04 -17.55 -29.97
CA SER A 19 55.62 -17.58 -28.57
C SER A 19 54.10 -17.76 -28.50
N THR A 20 53.63 -18.92 -28.05
CA THR A 20 52.22 -19.15 -27.73
C THR A 20 51.86 -18.40 -26.44
N LEU A 21 51.41 -17.16 -26.58
CA LEU A 21 50.66 -16.47 -25.53
C LEU A 21 49.29 -17.14 -25.43
N LEU A 22 49.07 -17.97 -24.41
CA LEU A 22 47.73 -18.43 -24.04
C LEU A 22 46.90 -17.18 -23.66
N PRO A 23 45.73 -16.97 -24.28
CA PRO A 23 44.85 -15.88 -23.86
C PRO A 23 44.38 -16.18 -22.44
N VAL A 24 44.75 -15.31 -21.50
CA VAL A 24 44.05 -15.22 -20.22
C VAL A 24 42.62 -14.83 -20.58
N THR A 25 41.70 -15.79 -20.53
CA THR A 25 40.27 -15.48 -20.57
C THR A 25 39.99 -14.72 -19.28
N VAL A 26 39.89 -13.39 -19.40
CA VAL A 26 39.14 -12.59 -18.43
C VAL A 26 37.76 -13.22 -18.44
N SER A 27 37.44 -14.00 -17.40
CA SER A 27 36.06 -14.40 -17.15
C SER A 27 35.28 -13.09 -17.10
N ALA A 28 34.41 -12.85 -18.08
CA ALA A 28 33.45 -11.77 -17.99
C ALA A 28 32.76 -11.96 -16.64
N ASP A 29 32.99 -11.04 -15.72
CA ASP A 29 32.34 -11.04 -14.42
C ASP A 29 30.85 -11.14 -14.72
N SER A 30 30.23 -12.29 -14.40
CA SER A 30 28.84 -12.50 -14.76
C SER A 30 28.05 -11.46 -13.99
N GLU A 31 27.45 -10.51 -14.71
CA GLU A 31 26.72 -9.39 -14.12
C GLU A 31 25.78 -9.92 -13.02
N LYS A 32 25.98 -9.45 -11.78
CA LYS A 32 25.21 -9.87 -10.62
C LYS A 32 23.77 -9.37 -10.78
N GLY A 33 22.84 -10.29 -10.98
CA GLY A 33 21.41 -9.99 -11.11
C GLY A 33 20.71 -9.76 -9.77
N THR A 34 19.63 -8.98 -9.80
CA THR A 34 18.69 -8.77 -8.69
C THR A 34 17.38 -9.51 -8.97
N MET A 35 16.89 -10.29 -8.00
CA MET A 35 15.49 -10.72 -7.98
C MET A 35 14.64 -9.58 -7.39
N MET A 36 13.75 -9.01 -8.19
CA MET A 36 12.84 -7.95 -7.77
C MET A 36 11.42 -8.48 -7.59
N ILE A 37 10.77 -8.08 -6.50
CA ILE A 37 9.34 -8.33 -6.28
C ILE A 37 8.66 -6.99 -6.03
N LEU A 38 7.83 -6.58 -6.98
CA LEU A 38 7.01 -5.39 -6.90
C LEU A 38 5.57 -5.81 -6.61
N SER A 39 5.08 -5.41 -5.44
CA SER A 39 3.69 -5.65 -5.03
C SER A 39 2.84 -4.40 -5.26
N PHE A 40 1.75 -4.54 -6.03
CA PHE A 40 0.70 -3.53 -6.13
C PHE A 40 -0.47 -3.92 -5.24
N ASP A 41 -0.73 -3.15 -4.18
CA ASP A 41 -1.84 -3.41 -3.27
C ASP A 41 -3.18 -3.32 -3.99
N GLY A 42 -4.03 -4.33 -3.80
CA GLY A 42 -5.39 -4.33 -4.33
C GLY A 42 -5.51 -4.42 -5.85
N MET A 43 -4.42 -4.63 -6.61
CA MET A 43 -4.51 -4.75 -8.07
C MET A 43 -5.31 -6.01 -8.45
N ARG A 44 -6.53 -5.78 -8.91
CA ARG A 44 -7.45 -6.81 -9.41
C ARG A 44 -7.00 -7.35 -10.77
N HIS A 45 -7.08 -8.67 -10.92
CA HIS A 45 -6.81 -9.35 -12.18
C HIS A 45 -7.74 -8.90 -13.32
N ASP A 46 -9.05 -8.80 -13.09
CA ASP A 46 -10.01 -8.44 -14.13
C ASP A 46 -9.83 -7.00 -14.66
N PHE A 47 -9.46 -6.06 -13.79
CA PHE A 47 -9.16 -4.69 -14.19
C PHE A 47 -7.81 -4.57 -14.90
N ALA A 48 -6.78 -5.31 -14.45
CA ALA A 48 -5.51 -5.36 -15.16
C ALA A 48 -5.71 -5.86 -16.60
N GLU A 49 -6.48 -6.93 -16.78
CA GLU A 49 -6.83 -7.45 -18.12
C GLU A 49 -7.62 -6.44 -18.95
N LYS A 50 -8.65 -5.81 -18.38
CA LYS A 50 -9.43 -4.75 -19.04
C LYS A 50 -8.53 -3.61 -19.54
N TYR A 51 -7.60 -3.13 -18.72
CA TYR A 51 -6.73 -2.00 -19.07
C TYR A 51 -5.53 -2.38 -19.95
N ILE A 52 -5.17 -3.67 -20.02
CA ILE A 52 -4.29 -4.21 -21.07
C ILE A 52 -5.00 -4.17 -22.43
N GLU A 53 -6.27 -4.57 -22.47
CA GLU A 53 -7.08 -4.63 -23.69
C GLU A 53 -7.35 -3.24 -24.26
N ASP A 54 -7.70 -2.27 -23.42
CA ASP A 54 -7.97 -0.89 -23.85
C ASP A 54 -6.72 -0.05 -24.15
N GLY A 55 -5.53 -0.61 -23.90
CA GLY A 55 -4.24 0.00 -24.20
C GLY A 55 -3.69 0.94 -23.12
N SER A 56 -4.31 1.00 -21.94
CA SER A 56 -3.89 1.87 -20.84
C SER A 56 -2.74 1.29 -20.01
N MET A 57 -2.48 -0.02 -20.11
CA MET A 57 -1.35 -0.69 -19.46
C MET A 57 -0.39 -1.35 -20.48
N PRO A 58 0.31 -0.57 -21.32
CA PRO A 58 1.21 -1.11 -22.34
C PRO A 58 2.40 -1.89 -21.76
N HIS A 59 2.94 -1.55 -20.59
CA HIS A 59 4.09 -2.25 -20.02
C HIS A 59 3.69 -3.60 -19.43
N LEU A 60 2.56 -3.69 -18.73
CA LEU A 60 1.99 -4.95 -18.27
C LEU A 60 1.58 -5.84 -19.46
N LYS A 61 1.05 -5.25 -20.53
CA LYS A 61 0.81 -5.96 -21.81
C LYS A 61 2.10 -6.56 -22.38
N LYS A 62 3.21 -5.81 -22.33
CA LYS A 62 4.53 -6.30 -22.73
C LYS A 62 4.99 -7.46 -21.83
N LEU A 63 4.88 -7.34 -20.51
CA LEU A 63 5.18 -8.43 -19.56
C LEU A 63 4.33 -9.68 -19.82
N LYS A 64 3.04 -9.51 -20.10
CA LYS A 64 2.14 -10.62 -20.44
C LYS A 64 2.58 -11.36 -21.73
N LYS A 65 3.11 -10.61 -22.71
CA LYS A 65 3.59 -11.15 -23.99
C LYS A 65 4.97 -11.80 -23.89
N GLU A 66 5.89 -11.16 -23.17
CA GLU A 66 7.30 -11.52 -23.13
C GLU A 66 7.72 -12.28 -21.88
N GLY A 67 6.85 -12.38 -20.87
CA GLY A 67 7.10 -13.10 -19.62
C GLY A 67 6.14 -14.26 -19.43
N SER A 68 6.01 -14.69 -18.18
CA SER A 68 5.00 -15.62 -17.71
C SER A 68 3.95 -14.89 -16.88
N TYR A 69 2.71 -15.38 -16.92
CA TYR A 69 1.61 -14.83 -16.14
C TYR A 69 0.66 -15.94 -15.70
N ALA A 70 0.01 -15.76 -14.56
CA ALA A 70 -1.03 -16.67 -14.08
C ALA A 70 -2.42 -16.17 -14.51
N GLU A 71 -3.28 -17.11 -14.92
CA GLU A 71 -4.70 -16.82 -15.16
C GLU A 71 -5.62 -17.27 -14.03
N ASN A 72 -5.08 -18.08 -13.12
CA ASN A 72 -5.83 -18.62 -12.00
C ASN A 72 -4.91 -18.58 -10.80
N ILE A 73 -5.01 -17.49 -10.06
CA ILE A 73 -4.27 -17.27 -8.82
C ILE A 73 -5.24 -16.95 -7.70
N THR A 74 -4.95 -17.45 -6.51
CA THR A 74 -5.74 -17.12 -5.31
C THR A 74 -4.82 -16.55 -4.25
N THR A 75 -5.36 -15.64 -3.43
CA THR A 75 -4.67 -15.21 -2.22
C THR A 75 -5.05 -16.06 -1.01
N VAL A 76 -4.52 -15.74 0.16
CA VAL A 76 -4.84 -16.42 1.42
C VAL A 76 -6.17 -15.91 2.00
N PHE A 77 -6.77 -16.69 2.89
CA PHE A 77 -7.86 -16.21 3.73
C PHE A 77 -7.30 -15.76 5.10
N PRO A 78 -7.65 -14.56 5.60
CA PRO A 78 -8.42 -13.52 4.92
C PRO A 78 -7.59 -12.79 3.86
N SER A 79 -8.25 -12.31 2.80
CA SER A 79 -7.64 -11.55 1.71
C SER A 79 -7.38 -10.09 2.10
N LEU A 80 -6.71 -9.89 3.24
CA LEU A 80 -6.37 -8.58 3.80
C LEU A 80 -4.88 -8.31 3.60
N THR A 81 -4.55 -7.04 3.35
CA THR A 81 -3.20 -6.58 3.04
C THR A 81 -2.09 -7.17 3.89
N ALA A 82 -2.19 -7.07 5.23
CA ALA A 82 -1.14 -7.55 6.11
C ALA A 82 -1.02 -9.08 6.08
N ALA A 83 -2.15 -9.80 6.03
CA ALA A 83 -2.17 -11.26 5.97
C ALA A 83 -1.56 -11.77 4.66
N SER A 84 -2.04 -11.23 3.54
CA SER A 84 -1.60 -11.58 2.19
C SER A 84 -0.13 -11.24 1.95
N HIS A 85 0.34 -10.04 2.30
CA HIS A 85 1.75 -9.68 2.13
C HIS A 85 2.69 -10.49 3.02
N ALA A 86 2.30 -10.80 4.26
CA ALA A 86 3.09 -11.69 5.11
C ALA A 86 3.17 -13.09 4.50
N SER A 87 2.09 -13.58 3.89
CA SER A 87 2.06 -14.84 3.17
C SER A 87 2.92 -14.84 1.90
N ILE A 88 2.90 -13.77 1.10
CA ILE A 88 3.81 -13.58 -0.04
C ILE A 88 5.27 -13.61 0.43
N ALA A 89 5.58 -12.89 1.51
CA ALA A 89 6.93 -12.76 2.03
C ALA A 89 7.46 -14.02 2.71
N THR A 90 6.63 -14.98 3.10
CA THR A 90 7.07 -16.15 3.89
C THR A 90 6.77 -17.48 3.21
N GLY A 91 5.81 -17.51 2.29
CA GLY A 91 5.23 -18.74 1.75
C GLY A 91 4.40 -19.53 2.77
N ALA A 92 4.02 -18.89 3.89
CA ALA A 92 3.29 -19.51 4.99
C ALA A 92 1.89 -18.90 5.12
N LYS A 93 0.94 -19.68 5.64
CA LYS A 93 -0.43 -19.23 5.87
C LYS A 93 -0.55 -18.26 7.07
N PRO A 94 -1.61 -17.43 7.14
CA PRO A 94 -1.84 -16.47 8.22
C PRO A 94 -1.69 -17.02 9.65
N GLU A 95 -2.09 -18.26 9.91
CA GLU A 95 -1.94 -18.91 11.21
C GLU A 95 -0.48 -19.16 11.62
N LYS A 96 0.44 -19.29 10.66
CA LYS A 96 1.89 -19.42 10.92
C LYS A 96 2.58 -18.07 10.97
N THR A 97 2.18 -17.13 10.12
CA THR A 97 2.72 -15.76 10.12
C THR A 97 2.27 -14.98 11.36
N GLY A 98 1.13 -15.35 11.94
CA GLY A 98 0.45 -14.64 13.01
C GLY A 98 -0.29 -13.39 12.54
N PHE A 99 -0.27 -13.09 11.24
CA PHE A 99 -0.96 -11.94 10.65
C PHE A 99 -2.30 -12.42 10.12
N VAL A 100 -3.24 -12.57 11.05
CA VAL A 100 -4.59 -13.09 10.81
C VAL A 100 -5.58 -12.02 10.36
N SER A 101 -5.21 -10.74 10.46
CA SER A 101 -6.00 -9.57 10.09
C SER A 101 -5.08 -8.34 10.04
N ASN A 102 -5.54 -7.23 9.46
CA ASN A 102 -4.83 -5.94 9.52
C ASN A 102 -4.79 -5.39 10.97
N GLU A 103 -5.79 -5.72 11.77
CA GLU A 103 -5.86 -5.40 13.19
C GLU A 103 -6.48 -6.57 13.96
N PHE A 104 -5.88 -6.93 15.09
CA PHE A 104 -6.32 -8.04 15.93
C PHE A 104 -6.16 -7.72 17.42
N HIS A 105 -6.82 -8.48 18.30
CA HIS A 105 -6.71 -8.28 19.75
C HIS A 105 -5.26 -8.45 20.23
N TYR A 106 -4.80 -7.54 21.09
CA TYR A 106 -3.48 -7.66 21.71
C TYR A 106 -3.54 -8.65 22.89
N LYS A 107 -3.14 -9.90 22.61
CA LYS A 107 -3.08 -11.02 23.57
C LYS A 107 -2.62 -10.60 24.97
N GLY A 108 -3.38 -11.01 25.98
CA GLY A 108 -3.07 -10.77 27.40
C GLY A 108 -3.35 -9.34 27.88
N ARG A 109 -3.93 -8.48 27.03
CA ARG A 109 -4.42 -7.14 27.41
C ARG A 109 -5.93 -7.17 27.62
N LYS A 110 -6.50 -5.99 27.90
CA LYS A 110 -7.96 -5.83 27.93
C LYS A 110 -8.52 -6.13 26.55
N LEU A 111 -9.70 -6.73 26.47
CA LEU A 111 -10.25 -7.26 25.22
C LEU A 111 -10.36 -6.23 24.06
N THR A 112 -10.60 -4.96 24.40
CA THR A 112 -10.68 -3.85 23.42
C THR A 112 -9.33 -3.30 22.99
N ASN A 113 -8.22 -3.72 23.60
CA ASN A 113 -6.88 -3.34 23.16
C ASN A 113 -6.50 -4.18 21.94
N THR A 114 -6.15 -3.50 20.85
CA THR A 114 -5.78 -4.12 19.59
C THR A 114 -4.31 -3.87 19.25
N LYS A 115 -3.82 -4.59 18.25
CA LYS A 115 -2.51 -4.44 17.65
C LYS A 115 -2.68 -4.31 16.14
N ASP A 116 -2.00 -3.31 15.59
CA ASP A 116 -1.84 -3.11 14.15
C ASP A 116 -0.80 -4.11 13.61
N ALA A 117 -1.17 -4.89 12.61
CA ALA A 117 -0.32 -5.91 11.99
C ALA A 117 0.91 -5.29 11.30
N PHE A 118 0.77 -4.12 10.68
CA PHE A 118 1.88 -3.45 9.98
C PHE A 118 2.96 -2.93 10.96
N ASN A 119 2.60 -2.79 12.23
CA ASN A 119 3.51 -2.48 13.34
C ASN A 119 3.81 -3.69 14.24
N ALA A 120 3.41 -4.90 13.84
CA ALA A 120 3.70 -6.14 14.52
C ALA A 120 4.91 -6.87 13.89
N THR A 121 5.38 -7.92 14.57
CA THR A 121 6.42 -8.81 14.07
C THR A 121 5.77 -10.04 13.47
N ILE A 122 6.10 -10.38 12.22
CA ILE A 122 5.75 -11.67 11.61
C ILE A 122 6.44 -12.77 12.43
N LYS A 123 5.68 -13.82 12.82
CA LYS A 123 6.17 -14.87 13.72
C LYS A 123 7.21 -15.79 13.09
N VAL A 124 7.10 -16.04 11.80
CA VAL A 124 8.11 -16.73 11.00
C VAL A 124 8.94 -15.71 10.21
N ALA A 125 10.18 -16.04 9.90
CA ALA A 125 11.07 -15.10 9.23
C ALA A 125 10.65 -14.92 7.76
N PRO A 126 10.56 -13.67 7.27
CA PRO A 126 10.29 -13.38 5.87
C PRO A 126 11.50 -13.69 4.97
N LEU A 127 11.25 -13.80 3.68
CA LEU A 127 12.18 -14.19 2.62
C LEU A 127 13.47 -13.35 2.63
N TRP A 128 13.36 -12.03 2.80
CA TRP A 128 14.56 -11.17 2.88
C TRP A 128 15.43 -11.48 4.11
N ARG A 129 14.83 -11.88 5.23
CA ARG A 129 15.59 -12.27 6.41
C ARG A 129 16.23 -13.64 6.23
N GLU A 130 15.51 -14.60 5.66
CA GLU A 130 16.01 -15.95 5.37
C GLU A 130 17.13 -15.93 4.32
N ALA A 131 16.97 -15.15 3.24
CA ALA A 131 18.01 -14.94 2.22
C ALA A 131 19.25 -14.26 2.81
N LYS A 132 19.07 -13.25 3.66
CA LYS A 132 20.17 -12.59 4.40
C LYS A 132 20.94 -13.58 5.27
N GLN A 133 20.26 -14.46 5.99
CA GLN A 133 20.90 -15.49 6.81
C GLN A 133 21.71 -16.50 5.98
N GLN A 134 21.38 -16.65 4.70
CA GLN A 134 22.08 -17.50 3.74
C GLN A 134 23.10 -16.71 2.89
N GLY A 135 23.53 -15.53 3.35
CA GLY A 135 24.61 -14.76 2.76
C GLY A 135 24.21 -13.90 1.55
N LYS A 136 22.92 -13.76 1.25
CA LYS A 136 22.43 -12.84 0.20
C LYS A 136 22.32 -11.41 0.74
N VAL A 137 22.52 -10.43 -0.12
CA VAL A 137 22.25 -9.02 0.19
C VAL A 137 20.80 -8.72 -0.11
N THR A 138 20.08 -8.13 0.86
CA THR A 138 18.63 -7.96 0.75
C THR A 138 18.17 -6.52 0.97
N ALA A 139 17.15 -6.10 0.22
CA ALA A 139 16.52 -4.80 0.36
C ALA A 139 14.99 -4.92 0.42
N ALA A 140 14.37 -4.14 1.31
CA ALA A 140 12.92 -4.02 1.43
C ALA A 140 12.51 -2.54 1.59
N VAL A 141 11.67 -2.05 0.69
CA VAL A 141 11.22 -0.65 0.64
C VAL A 141 9.70 -0.60 0.75
N GLY A 142 9.19 -0.19 1.92
CA GLY A 142 7.77 -0.06 2.24
C GLY A 142 6.96 -1.36 2.29
N PHE A 143 7.55 -2.50 1.93
CA PHE A 143 6.84 -3.78 1.84
C PHE A 143 6.20 -4.18 3.19
N PRO A 144 4.89 -4.44 3.28
CA PRO A 144 4.23 -4.75 4.55
C PRO A 144 4.91 -5.87 5.35
N GLY A 145 5.21 -5.58 6.62
CA GLY A 145 5.95 -6.50 7.50
C GLY A 145 7.49 -6.35 7.49
N SER A 146 8.05 -5.49 6.62
CA SER A 146 9.50 -5.18 6.58
C SER A 146 9.94 -4.09 7.57
N ASN A 147 9.08 -3.71 8.52
CA ASN A 147 9.34 -2.67 9.50
C ASN A 147 10.66 -2.91 10.27
N PRO A 148 11.67 -2.03 10.14
CA PRO A 148 13.01 -2.26 10.69
C PRO A 148 13.08 -2.23 12.23
N LYS A 149 12.01 -1.79 12.91
CA LYS A 149 11.89 -1.91 14.37
C LYS A 149 11.50 -3.31 14.83
N GLN A 150 11.05 -4.18 13.93
CA GLN A 150 10.41 -5.46 14.24
C GLN A 150 11.33 -6.66 13.94
N LYS A 151 12.63 -6.65 14.30
CA LYS A 151 13.58 -7.79 14.19
C LYS A 151 13.56 -8.61 12.87
N ASN A 152 12.97 -8.07 11.82
CA ASN A 152 12.73 -8.68 10.53
C ASN A 152 13.26 -7.73 9.44
N GLU A 153 14.35 -7.01 9.71
CA GLU A 153 14.94 -6.11 8.71
C GLU A 153 15.69 -6.88 7.61
N ALA A 154 15.63 -6.35 6.39
CA ALA A 154 16.60 -6.64 5.33
C ALA A 154 17.92 -5.90 5.62
N ASP A 155 18.95 -6.08 4.79
CA ASP A 155 20.19 -5.29 4.89
C ASP A 155 19.93 -3.81 4.63
N TYR A 156 19.05 -3.51 3.68
CA TYR A 156 18.59 -2.16 3.37
C TYR A 156 17.08 -2.10 3.56
N SER A 157 16.62 -1.48 4.65
CA SER A 157 15.21 -1.40 5.01
C SER A 157 14.74 0.04 5.08
N ILE A 158 13.68 0.36 4.33
CA ILE A 158 12.97 1.64 4.39
C ILE A 158 11.52 1.33 4.67
N TYR A 159 10.93 2.00 5.66
CA TYR A 159 9.54 1.76 6.03
C TYR A 159 8.85 3.06 6.46
N TYR A 160 7.53 3.11 6.28
CA TYR A 160 6.77 4.25 6.72
C TYR A 160 6.82 4.38 8.27
N GLY A 161 6.77 5.62 8.73
CA GLY A 161 6.78 5.97 10.15
C GLY A 161 5.41 6.36 10.67
N ASN A 162 5.38 7.37 11.53
CA ASN A 162 4.15 7.95 12.04
C ASN A 162 3.76 9.22 11.27
N VAL A 163 2.46 9.49 11.23
CA VAL A 163 1.92 10.83 10.97
C VAL A 163 2.00 11.64 12.26
N LEU A 164 2.77 12.73 12.23
CA LEU A 164 2.96 13.64 13.37
C LEU A 164 1.97 14.80 13.37
N ALA A 165 1.44 15.19 12.22
CA ALA A 165 0.39 16.20 12.09
C ALA A 165 -0.39 15.99 10.80
N GLU A 166 -1.72 16.07 10.87
CA GLU A 166 -2.60 16.00 9.70
C GLU A 166 -2.36 17.19 8.74
N SER A 167 -2.78 17.04 7.49
CA SER A 167 -2.78 18.08 6.47
C SER A 167 -3.54 19.34 6.90
N ASP A 168 -3.16 20.47 6.32
CA ASP A 168 -3.61 21.77 6.78
C ASP A 168 -3.66 22.79 5.64
N TYR A 169 -4.72 23.60 5.64
CA TYR A 169 -4.97 24.62 4.63
C TYR A 169 -5.45 25.91 5.29
N ARG A 170 -4.65 26.98 5.17
CA ARG A 170 -4.93 28.25 5.86
C ARG A 170 -4.49 29.47 5.09
N LYS A 171 -5.14 30.60 5.33
CA LYS A 171 -4.72 31.90 4.82
C LYS A 171 -3.42 32.34 5.51
N LEU A 172 -2.49 32.91 4.75
CA LEU A 172 -1.27 33.50 5.26
C LEU A 172 -1.46 35.00 5.53
N HIS A 173 -0.83 35.48 6.59
CA HIS A 173 -0.80 36.90 6.94
C HIS A 173 0.64 37.39 6.89
N PHE A 174 0.96 38.10 5.81
CA PHE A 174 2.30 38.61 5.55
C PHE A 174 2.51 39.99 6.16
N LYS A 175 3.73 40.24 6.66
CA LYS A 175 4.18 41.53 7.17
C LYS A 175 5.56 41.89 6.60
N PRO A 176 5.88 43.18 6.41
CA PRO A 176 7.20 43.59 5.95
C PRO A 176 8.30 43.10 6.87
N VAL A 177 9.43 42.67 6.30
CA VAL A 177 10.61 42.25 7.06
C VAL A 177 11.85 42.98 6.57
N LYS A 178 12.63 43.51 7.52
CA LYS A 178 13.89 44.24 7.25
C LYS A 178 15.07 43.49 7.86
N HIS A 179 16.25 43.69 7.28
CA HIS A 179 17.53 43.18 7.82
C HIS A 179 17.63 41.65 7.97
N LEU A 180 17.00 40.89 7.08
CA LEU A 180 17.21 39.44 7.01
C LEU A 180 18.59 39.14 6.41
N LYS A 181 19.40 38.36 7.14
CA LYS A 181 20.74 37.93 6.67
C LYS A 181 20.60 36.85 5.59
N ASN A 182 21.45 36.92 4.55
CA ASN A 182 21.55 35.92 3.47
C ASN A 182 20.29 35.71 2.62
N THR A 183 19.37 36.68 2.63
CA THR A 183 18.08 36.60 1.94
C THR A 183 18.22 36.53 0.42
N PRO A 184 17.41 35.71 -0.26
CA PRO A 184 17.25 35.76 -1.71
C PRO A 184 16.91 37.18 -2.21
N LYS A 185 17.44 37.55 -3.37
CA LYS A 185 17.19 38.87 -3.98
C LYS A 185 15.68 39.03 -4.24
N SER A 186 15.14 40.20 -3.91
CA SER A 186 13.78 40.58 -4.27
C SER A 186 13.75 42.00 -4.85
N PHE A 187 12.87 42.21 -5.84
CA PHE A 187 12.65 43.52 -6.47
C PHE A 187 11.58 44.37 -5.77
N SER A 188 10.83 43.77 -4.83
CA SER A 188 9.93 44.43 -3.90
C SER A 188 10.36 44.19 -2.44
N GLU A 189 9.87 45.00 -1.48
CA GLU A 189 10.16 44.82 -0.05
C GLU A 189 9.70 43.43 0.43
N PRO A 190 10.61 42.53 0.86
CA PRO A 190 10.24 41.18 1.25
C PRO A 190 9.24 41.14 2.39
N GLN A 191 8.36 40.14 2.38
CA GLN A 191 7.30 39.99 3.37
C GLN A 191 7.38 38.60 4.00
N ALA A 192 7.12 38.47 5.31
CA ALA A 192 7.11 37.17 5.97
C ALA A 192 5.78 36.89 6.69
N ALA A 193 5.39 35.62 6.67
CA ALA A 193 4.35 35.05 7.51
C ALA A 193 4.95 33.96 8.41
N ALA A 194 4.21 33.53 9.44
CA ALA A 194 4.61 32.42 10.27
C ALA A 194 3.41 31.51 10.59
N ILE A 195 3.64 30.21 10.61
CA ILE A 195 2.65 29.20 11.00
C ILE A 195 3.24 28.28 12.07
N LYS A 196 2.43 27.94 13.07
CA LYS A 196 2.78 26.94 14.08
C LYS A 196 2.19 25.59 13.71
N ILE A 197 3.03 24.56 13.62
CA ILE A 197 2.67 23.18 13.35
C ILE A 197 2.74 22.40 14.67
N LYS A 198 1.61 21.87 15.13
CA LYS A 198 1.55 21.03 16.34
C LYS A 198 1.90 19.60 15.99
N LEU A 199 2.98 19.07 16.58
CA LEU A 199 3.44 17.71 16.30
C LEU A 199 3.05 16.76 17.45
N LYS A 200 2.37 15.66 17.12
CA LYS A 200 1.90 14.65 18.08
C LYS A 200 3.07 14.05 18.85
N GLY A 201 3.10 14.28 20.17
CA GLY A 201 4.13 13.74 21.06
C GLY A 201 5.55 14.26 20.78
N LYS A 202 5.69 15.38 20.07
CA LYS A 202 6.96 16.01 19.70
C LYS A 202 6.90 17.51 19.96
N LYS A 203 8.04 18.20 19.80
CA LYS A 203 8.10 19.66 19.92
C LYS A 203 7.41 20.29 18.71
N ASP A 204 6.57 21.28 18.94
CA ASP A 204 5.94 22.08 17.88
C ASP A 204 7.00 22.78 17.02
N VAL A 205 6.71 22.92 15.72
CA VAL A 205 7.56 23.63 14.76
C VAL A 205 6.95 25.00 14.48
N LEU A 206 7.77 26.06 14.55
CA LEU A 206 7.41 27.38 14.05
C LEU A 206 8.05 27.55 12.67
N LEU A 207 7.21 27.62 11.65
CA LEU A 207 7.65 27.73 10.27
C LEU A 207 7.44 29.17 9.80
N HIS A 208 8.51 29.78 9.31
CA HIS A 208 8.50 31.10 8.70
C HIS A 208 8.47 30.98 7.18
N ILE A 209 7.63 31.79 6.53
CA ILE A 209 7.43 31.78 5.08
C ILE A 209 7.75 33.19 4.57
N LEU A 210 8.83 33.32 3.80
CA LEU A 210 9.24 34.55 3.15
C LEU A 210 8.69 34.60 1.73
N ALA A 211 7.91 35.62 1.41
CA ALA A 211 7.51 35.95 0.05
C ALA A 211 8.53 36.91 -0.57
N ILE A 212 9.01 36.55 -1.76
CA ILE A 212 9.84 37.42 -2.59
C ILE A 212 9.14 37.68 -3.92
N ASP A 213 9.36 38.88 -4.42
CA ASP A 213 9.17 39.25 -5.81
C ASP A 213 10.47 38.99 -6.57
N SER A 214 10.45 38.00 -7.45
CA SER A 214 11.63 37.56 -8.21
C SER A 214 11.83 38.30 -9.54
N SER A 215 10.89 39.19 -9.93
CA SER A 215 10.85 39.81 -11.26
C SER A 215 11.18 41.30 -11.22
N ASP A 216 12.08 41.76 -12.10
CA ASP A 216 12.42 43.19 -12.24
C ASP A 216 11.49 43.88 -13.24
N ASN A 217 10.22 44.06 -12.87
CA ASN A 217 9.19 44.58 -13.78
C ASN A 217 8.45 45.82 -13.22
N ASN A 218 8.96 46.42 -12.14
CA ASN A 218 8.31 47.52 -11.41
C ASN A 218 6.89 47.21 -10.90
N GLN A 219 6.49 45.95 -10.82
CA GLN A 219 5.23 45.49 -10.22
C GLN A 219 5.52 44.70 -8.95
N LYS A 220 4.62 44.76 -7.96
CA LYS A 220 4.75 44.00 -6.71
C LYS A 220 4.25 42.57 -6.91
N ASP A 221 5.13 41.73 -7.45
CA ASP A 221 4.79 40.39 -7.95
C ASP A 221 5.38 39.28 -7.09
N TYR A 222 4.84 39.10 -5.88
CA TYR A 222 5.29 38.02 -5.00
C TYR A 222 4.94 36.65 -5.58
N ASP A 223 5.92 36.01 -6.19
CA ASP A 223 5.76 34.79 -6.96
C ASP A 223 6.63 33.63 -6.46
N HIS A 224 7.50 33.86 -5.48
CA HIS A 224 8.34 32.82 -4.92
C HIS A 224 8.39 32.89 -3.39
N PHE A 225 8.34 31.72 -2.76
CA PHE A 225 8.18 31.59 -1.31
C PHE A 225 9.25 30.66 -0.73
N TYR A 226 9.99 31.14 0.28
CA TYR A 226 11.00 30.35 1.00
C TYR A 226 10.52 30.01 2.41
N LEU A 227 10.85 28.82 2.88
CA LEU A 227 10.48 28.29 4.19
C LEU A 227 11.72 28.12 5.08
N SER A 228 11.56 28.39 6.37
CA SER A 228 12.64 28.25 7.37
C SER A 228 12.08 28.01 8.78
N GLU A 229 12.75 27.16 9.56
CA GLU A 229 12.44 26.92 10.98
C GLU A 229 13.03 28.00 11.92
N ASN A 230 13.90 28.89 11.42
CA ASN A 230 14.67 29.81 12.27
C ASN A 230 14.91 31.20 11.65
N LEU A 231 14.07 31.64 10.71
CA LEU A 231 14.19 32.91 9.97
C LEU A 231 15.50 33.09 9.17
N ALA A 232 16.31 32.03 9.02
CA ALA A 232 17.43 32.02 8.08
C ALA A 232 16.94 31.52 6.72
N PHE A 233 16.89 32.41 5.74
CA PHE A 233 16.54 32.09 4.35
C PHE A 233 17.81 32.14 3.51
N SER A 234 18.04 31.11 2.70
CA SER A 234 19.11 31.06 1.70
C SER A 234 18.57 30.48 0.40
N LYS A 235 19.38 30.50 -0.67
CA LYS A 235 19.04 29.83 -1.93
C LYS A 235 18.86 28.31 -1.79
N GLN A 236 19.32 27.71 -0.69
CA GLN A 236 19.17 26.29 -0.40
C GLN A 236 17.97 25.99 0.51
N SER A 237 17.27 27.02 1.01
CA SER A 237 16.05 26.84 1.79
C SER A 237 14.98 26.17 0.92
N ALA A 238 14.13 25.38 1.57
CA ALA A 238 12.91 24.87 0.95
C ALA A 238 12.12 26.02 0.34
N SER A 239 11.71 25.90 -0.92
CA SER A 239 10.98 26.95 -1.61
C SER A 239 10.00 26.42 -2.64
N ALA A 240 9.07 27.28 -3.04
CA ALA A 240 8.14 27.01 -4.13
C ALA A 240 7.75 28.31 -4.83
N SER A 241 7.54 28.23 -6.14
CA SER A 241 6.83 29.29 -6.86
C SER A 241 5.33 29.22 -6.58
N LEU A 242 4.62 30.33 -6.77
CA LEU A 242 3.17 30.40 -6.58
C LEU A 242 2.46 29.30 -7.38
N ASN A 243 1.54 28.59 -6.71
CA ASN A 243 0.79 27.44 -7.23
C ASN A 243 1.63 26.24 -7.68
N LYS A 244 2.92 26.18 -7.32
CA LYS A 244 3.81 25.02 -7.53
C LYS A 244 4.10 24.32 -6.22
N TRP A 245 4.40 23.02 -6.32
CA TRP A 245 4.79 22.21 -5.16
C TRP A 245 6.20 22.56 -4.69
N GLY A 246 6.39 22.53 -3.38
CA GLY A 246 7.69 22.55 -2.72
C GLY A 246 7.78 21.45 -1.67
N HIS A 247 9.00 21.10 -1.28
CA HIS A 247 9.28 20.06 -0.29
C HIS A 247 9.88 20.71 0.95
N MET A 248 9.33 20.39 2.13
CA MET A 248 9.82 20.88 3.41
C MET A 248 10.29 19.69 4.26
N PRO A 249 11.59 19.35 4.26
CA PRO A 249 12.14 18.45 5.25
C PRO A 249 12.11 19.12 6.63
N LEU A 250 11.87 18.34 7.67
CA LEU A 250 11.86 18.78 9.07
C LEU A 250 12.85 17.96 9.90
N TYR A 251 13.56 18.63 10.81
CA TYR A 251 14.32 17.92 11.83
C TYR A 251 13.44 17.59 13.04
N VAL A 252 13.07 16.31 13.18
CA VAL A 252 12.33 15.82 14.34
C VAL A 252 13.20 14.86 15.15
N LYS A 253 13.43 15.19 16.43
CA LYS A 253 14.23 14.34 17.33
C LYS A 253 13.69 12.90 17.36
N ASN A 254 14.59 11.93 17.16
CA ASN A 254 14.32 10.49 17.10
C ASN A 254 13.41 10.06 15.93
N ALA A 255 13.36 10.83 14.84
CA ALA A 255 12.85 10.39 13.56
C ALA A 255 14.02 10.26 12.58
N ASP A 256 14.03 9.24 11.72
CA ASP A 256 15.07 9.12 10.69
C ASP A 256 14.87 10.16 9.58
N THR A 257 13.61 10.36 9.18
CA THR A 257 13.18 11.44 8.30
C THR A 257 11.87 12.02 8.79
N ALA A 258 11.61 13.29 8.49
CA ALA A 258 10.31 13.91 8.65
C ALA A 258 10.13 15.02 7.63
N GLY A 259 8.91 15.25 7.17
CA GLY A 259 8.64 16.37 6.27
C GLY A 259 7.22 16.36 5.71
N PHE A 260 6.97 17.28 4.81
CA PHE A 260 5.71 17.39 4.06
C PHE A 260 5.96 18.12 2.75
N ILE A 261 5.10 17.90 1.76
CA ILE A 261 5.05 18.76 0.57
C ILE A 261 4.00 19.86 0.78
N PHE A 262 4.21 21.00 0.12
CA PHE A 262 3.36 22.16 0.30
C PHE A 262 3.13 22.91 -1.01
N LYS A 263 2.07 23.70 -1.04
CA LYS A 263 1.79 24.64 -2.13
C LYS A 263 1.30 25.96 -1.55
N VAL A 264 1.88 27.05 -2.04
CA VAL A 264 1.40 28.40 -1.77
C VAL A 264 0.41 28.76 -2.89
N LYS A 265 -0.88 28.88 -2.54
CA LYS A 265 -1.99 29.00 -3.49
C LYS A 265 -2.51 30.43 -3.55
N GLY A 266 -2.69 30.96 -4.76
CA GLY A 266 -3.22 32.31 -4.99
C GLY A 266 -3.63 32.55 -6.44
N SER A 267 -4.65 33.38 -6.66
CA SER A 267 -5.14 33.73 -8.01
C SER A 267 -4.30 34.81 -8.70
N LYS A 268 -3.54 35.59 -7.93
CA LYS A 268 -2.65 36.66 -8.38
C LYS A 268 -1.37 36.63 -7.57
N LYS A 269 -0.31 37.30 -8.05
CA LYS A 269 0.98 37.48 -7.34
C LYS A 269 0.91 38.51 -6.19
N THR A 270 -0.28 38.70 -5.61
CA THR A 270 -0.53 39.59 -4.48
C THR A 270 -0.68 38.78 -3.20
N LEU A 271 -0.26 39.30 -2.04
CA LEU A 271 -0.27 38.56 -0.77
C LEU A 271 -1.62 38.55 -0.03
N ASN A 272 -2.62 39.30 -0.48
CA ASN A 272 -3.87 39.53 0.27
C ASN A 272 -4.71 38.27 0.49
N ASP A 273 -4.68 37.30 -0.43
CA ASP A 273 -5.51 36.09 -0.40
C ASP A 273 -4.72 34.79 -0.57
N VAL A 274 -3.41 34.86 -0.31
CA VAL A 274 -2.54 33.69 -0.42
C VAL A 274 -2.86 32.71 0.70
N LYS A 275 -3.01 31.45 0.32
CA LYS A 275 -3.22 30.33 1.24
C LYS A 275 -2.04 29.37 1.18
N PHE A 276 -1.76 28.73 2.29
CA PHE A 276 -0.74 27.71 2.44
C PHE A 276 -1.43 26.37 2.64
N TYR A 277 -1.22 25.45 1.72
CA TYR A 277 -1.59 24.05 1.86
C TYR A 277 -0.33 23.24 2.14
N ARG A 278 -0.41 22.29 3.06
CA ARG A 278 0.57 21.21 3.21
C ARG A 278 -0.13 19.87 3.43
N THR A 279 0.54 18.79 3.00
CA THR A 279 0.17 17.41 3.35
C THR A 279 0.46 17.14 4.83
N ALA A 280 0.20 15.91 5.28
CA ALA A 280 0.54 15.48 6.61
C ALA A 280 2.06 15.53 6.83
N VAL A 281 2.47 15.75 8.08
CA VAL A 281 3.87 15.60 8.49
C VAL A 281 4.13 14.13 8.73
N THR A 282 4.70 13.46 7.75
CA THR A 282 5.05 12.04 7.81
C THR A 282 6.47 11.87 8.33
N THR A 283 6.77 10.66 8.80
CA THR A 283 8.14 10.25 9.14
C THR A 283 8.47 8.95 8.42
N GLY A 284 9.75 8.72 8.16
CA GLY A 284 10.27 7.45 7.66
C GLY A 284 11.13 6.75 8.69
N GLN A 285 11.33 5.45 8.49
CA GLN A 285 12.28 4.61 9.23
C GLN A 285 13.28 4.05 8.24
N ILE A 286 14.57 4.25 8.48
CA ILE A 286 15.63 3.82 7.56
C ILE A 286 16.70 3.09 8.34
N LYS A 287 16.96 1.84 7.97
CA LYS A 287 17.97 0.98 8.59
C LYS A 287 18.82 0.33 7.50
N GLY A 288 20.14 0.37 7.69
CA GLY A 288 21.11 -0.30 6.85
C GLY A 288 22.53 -0.02 7.32
N PRO A 289 23.55 -0.35 6.50
CA PRO A 289 24.95 -0.09 6.81
C PRO A 289 25.24 1.40 7.07
N ASP A 290 26.41 1.68 7.65
CA ASP A 290 26.84 3.05 7.94
C ASP A 290 26.81 3.93 6.67
N GLY A 291 26.22 5.12 6.80
CA GLY A 291 26.06 6.07 5.70
C GLY A 291 24.79 5.89 4.86
N PHE A 292 24.16 4.70 4.87
CA PHE A 292 22.97 4.41 4.04
C PHE A 292 21.84 5.42 4.29
N LYS A 293 21.47 5.64 5.56
CA LYS A 293 20.40 6.57 5.92
C LYS A 293 20.71 7.99 5.45
N GLN A 294 21.91 8.48 5.72
CA GLN A 294 22.31 9.84 5.38
C GLN A 294 22.22 10.08 3.87
N GLU A 295 22.54 9.05 3.10
CA GLU A 295 22.49 9.09 1.66
C GLU A 295 21.06 9.13 1.11
N ILE A 296 20.19 8.24 1.59
CA ILE A 296 18.76 8.25 1.23
C ILE A 296 18.14 9.61 1.57
N VAL A 297 18.41 10.14 2.76
CA VAL A 297 17.89 11.46 3.17
C VAL A 297 18.44 12.59 2.32
N LYS A 298 19.74 12.55 1.98
CA LYS A 298 20.36 13.57 1.15
C LYS A 298 19.77 13.59 -0.26
N GLN A 299 19.46 12.42 -0.82
CA GLN A 299 19.02 12.29 -2.20
C GLN A 299 17.50 12.46 -2.36
N PHE A 300 16.73 11.88 -1.45
CA PHE A 300 15.26 11.79 -1.58
C PHE A 300 14.51 12.55 -0.48
N GLY A 301 15.20 13.12 0.51
CA GLY A 301 14.59 13.89 1.58
C GLY A 301 13.86 13.03 2.61
N PHE A 302 12.54 13.09 2.61
CA PHE A 302 11.69 12.45 3.61
C PHE A 302 10.70 11.48 2.97
N PHE A 303 10.24 10.52 3.75
CA PHE A 303 9.23 9.54 3.31
C PHE A 303 7.88 10.27 3.14
N PRO A 304 7.33 10.40 1.92
CA PRO A 304 6.16 11.24 1.67
C PRO A 304 4.85 10.62 2.17
N ASP A 305 3.80 11.43 2.17
CA ASP A 305 2.41 11.00 2.41
C ASP A 305 1.89 10.22 1.20
N GLN A 306 1.10 9.17 1.43
CA GLN A 306 0.63 8.27 0.37
C GLN A 306 -0.47 8.91 -0.50
N ASP A 307 -1.45 9.52 0.15
CA ASP A 307 -2.56 10.22 -0.45
C ASP A 307 -3.00 11.39 0.46
N ASP A 308 -3.99 12.18 0.04
CA ASP A 308 -4.65 13.15 0.94
C ASP A 308 -6.15 13.27 0.63
N LEU A 309 -6.82 12.13 0.65
CA LEU A 309 -8.25 12.06 0.40
C LEU A 309 -9.08 12.99 1.32
N PRO A 310 -8.78 13.13 2.63
CA PRO A 310 -9.51 14.08 3.47
C PRO A 310 -9.41 15.52 2.99
N SER A 311 -8.26 15.96 2.45
CA SER A 311 -8.11 17.30 1.89
C SER A 311 -8.84 17.46 0.56
N TYR A 312 -8.84 16.42 -0.28
CA TYR A 312 -9.63 16.40 -1.52
C TYR A 312 -11.13 16.52 -1.24
N GLN A 313 -11.66 15.72 -0.30
CA GLN A 313 -13.06 15.74 0.11
C GLN A 313 -13.49 17.09 0.71
N LYS A 314 -12.58 17.80 1.40
CA LYS A 314 -12.81 19.16 1.90
C LYS A 314 -12.71 20.25 0.81
N GLY A 315 -12.33 19.90 -0.42
CA GLY A 315 -12.11 20.84 -1.51
C GLY A 315 -10.88 21.73 -1.32
N TRP A 316 -9.92 21.34 -0.48
CA TRP A 316 -8.67 22.08 -0.27
C TRP A 316 -7.70 21.91 -1.44
N ILE A 317 -7.76 20.74 -2.07
CA ILE A 317 -7.00 20.37 -3.26
C ILE A 317 -7.94 19.91 -4.38
N SER A 318 -7.51 20.12 -5.62
CA SER A 318 -8.20 19.60 -6.80
C SER A 318 -7.90 18.11 -7.01
N ARG A 319 -8.65 17.43 -7.91
CA ARG A 319 -8.35 16.03 -8.29
C ARG A 319 -6.91 15.89 -8.78
N LYS A 320 -6.48 16.79 -9.66
CA LYS A 320 -5.10 16.82 -10.16
C LYS A 320 -4.07 16.94 -9.04
N GLU A 321 -4.31 17.80 -8.06
CA GLU A 321 -3.39 17.95 -6.92
C GLU A 321 -3.35 16.72 -6.02
N TYR A 322 -4.47 16.01 -5.89
CA TYR A 322 -4.53 14.73 -5.17
C TYR A 322 -3.77 13.62 -5.92
N GLU A 323 -3.88 13.58 -7.25
CA GLU A 323 -3.09 12.70 -8.11
C GLU A 323 -1.59 13.02 -8.01
N GLU A 324 -1.21 14.30 -8.05
CA GLU A 324 0.19 14.75 -7.88
C GLU A 324 0.80 14.33 -6.52
N ILE A 325 0.00 14.26 -5.45
CA ILE A 325 0.45 13.78 -4.13
C ILE A 325 0.76 12.28 -4.18
N ASN A 326 -0.14 11.48 -4.76
CA ASN A 326 0.04 10.04 -4.94
C ASN A 326 1.23 9.75 -5.87
N GLU A 327 1.36 10.47 -6.99
CA GLU A 327 2.49 10.36 -7.91
C GLU A 327 3.81 10.70 -7.22
N ASN A 328 3.83 11.71 -6.36
CA ASN A 328 5.01 12.03 -5.57
C ASN A 328 5.40 10.88 -4.63
N PHE A 329 4.43 10.21 -3.99
CA PHE A 329 4.69 9.02 -3.19
C PHE A 329 5.26 7.87 -4.01
N SER A 330 4.58 7.52 -5.10
CA SER A 330 4.94 6.39 -5.96
C SER A 330 6.32 6.60 -6.61
N ASN A 331 6.60 7.80 -7.13
CA ASN A 331 7.93 8.11 -7.66
C ASN A 331 9.01 8.04 -6.56
N TRP A 332 8.75 8.50 -5.34
CA TRP A 332 9.71 8.40 -4.25
C TRP A 332 10.03 6.93 -3.90
N MET A 333 9.01 6.08 -3.82
CA MET A 333 9.15 4.64 -3.56
C MET A 333 9.95 3.94 -4.65
N LEU A 334 9.60 4.19 -5.91
CA LEU A 334 10.27 3.64 -7.07
C LEU A 334 11.73 4.12 -7.17
N GLU A 335 11.97 5.44 -7.18
CA GLU A 335 13.31 6.01 -7.37
C GLU A 335 14.26 5.59 -6.26
N THR A 336 13.77 5.52 -5.03
CA THR A 336 14.54 5.01 -3.88
C THR A 336 14.89 3.53 -4.08
N SER A 337 13.94 2.71 -4.55
CA SER A 337 14.15 1.28 -4.79
C SER A 337 15.15 1.04 -5.93
N LEU A 338 15.04 1.78 -7.04
CA LEU A 338 15.95 1.68 -8.17
C LEU A 338 17.35 2.21 -7.84
N PHE A 339 17.44 3.26 -7.03
CA PHE A 339 18.72 3.70 -6.50
C PHE A 339 19.39 2.63 -5.63
N ILE A 340 18.62 1.95 -4.78
CA ILE A 340 19.14 0.85 -3.97
C ILE A 340 19.66 -0.28 -4.85
N LYS A 341 18.88 -0.63 -5.89
CA LYS A 341 19.27 -1.62 -6.90
C LYS A 341 20.59 -1.27 -7.56
N GLU A 342 20.70 -0.06 -8.12
CA GLU A 342 21.87 0.39 -8.89
C GLU A 342 23.11 0.45 -8.01
N LYS A 343 22.99 1.06 -6.83
CA LYS A 343 24.14 1.38 -5.99
C LYS A 343 24.59 0.22 -5.10
N TYR A 344 23.64 -0.46 -4.45
CA TYR A 344 23.94 -1.49 -3.45
C TYR A 344 23.82 -2.92 -4.00
N LYS A 345 23.28 -3.09 -5.21
CA LYS A 345 23.22 -4.37 -5.94
C LYS A 345 22.74 -5.54 -5.06
N PRO A 346 21.56 -5.42 -4.43
CA PRO A 346 20.99 -6.50 -3.63
C PRO A 346 20.72 -7.73 -4.51
N ASP A 347 20.82 -8.93 -3.93
CA ASP A 347 20.38 -10.16 -4.57
C ASP A 347 18.85 -10.25 -4.61
N LEU A 348 18.17 -9.68 -3.60
CA LEU A 348 16.71 -9.59 -3.49
C LEU A 348 16.28 -8.16 -3.13
N LEU A 349 15.38 -7.58 -3.93
CA LEU A 349 14.74 -6.30 -3.68
C LEU A 349 13.21 -6.47 -3.68
N MET A 350 12.56 -6.11 -2.58
CA MET A 350 11.11 -6.13 -2.46
C MET A 350 10.57 -4.72 -2.21
N PHE A 351 9.62 -4.26 -3.00
CA PHE A 351 9.03 -2.93 -2.87
C PHE A 351 7.54 -2.93 -3.22
N TYR A 352 6.86 -1.86 -2.83
CA TYR A 352 5.40 -1.85 -2.64
C TYR A 352 4.76 -0.54 -3.09
N GLU A 353 3.60 -0.64 -3.73
CA GLU A 353 2.78 0.47 -4.23
C GLU A 353 1.32 0.32 -3.75
N PRO A 354 0.80 1.25 -2.91
CA PRO A 354 -0.54 1.16 -2.30
C PRO A 354 -1.67 1.79 -3.12
N HIS A 355 -1.35 2.56 -4.16
CA HIS A 355 -2.28 3.58 -4.68
C HIS A 355 -3.52 3.01 -5.37
N ILE A 356 -3.46 1.78 -5.90
CA ILE A 356 -4.64 1.11 -6.46
C ILE A 356 -5.66 0.79 -5.35
N ASP A 357 -5.24 0.13 -4.27
CA ASP A 357 -6.09 -0.16 -3.12
C ASP A 357 -6.76 1.11 -2.55
N LEU A 358 -5.98 2.19 -2.39
CA LEU A 358 -6.47 3.49 -1.90
C LEU A 358 -7.56 4.08 -2.80
N GLU A 359 -7.35 4.09 -4.12
CA GLU A 359 -8.34 4.56 -5.08
C GLU A 359 -9.59 3.68 -5.09
N GLU A 360 -9.44 2.35 -5.13
CA GLU A 360 -10.58 1.45 -5.24
C GLU A 360 -11.44 1.44 -3.98
N HIS A 361 -10.85 1.56 -2.78
CA HIS A 361 -11.60 1.75 -1.55
C HIS A 361 -12.58 2.93 -1.61
N THR A 362 -12.19 3.99 -2.32
CA THR A 362 -12.92 5.25 -2.38
C THR A 362 -13.84 5.34 -3.58
N PHE A 363 -13.40 4.85 -4.75
CA PHE A 363 -14.01 5.12 -6.04
C PHE A 363 -14.55 3.85 -6.74
N LEU A 364 -14.47 2.65 -6.17
CA LEU A 364 -15.02 1.43 -6.79
C LEU A 364 -16.55 1.41 -6.79
N LEU A 365 -17.15 2.10 -7.77
CA LEU A 365 -18.59 2.21 -7.95
C LEU A 365 -19.05 1.37 -9.15
N THR A 366 -19.34 0.09 -8.91
CA THR A 366 -19.72 -0.87 -9.95
C THR A 366 -20.99 -1.66 -9.63
N ASP A 367 -21.50 -1.56 -8.41
CA ASP A 367 -22.74 -2.18 -7.96
C ASP A 367 -23.85 -1.12 -7.79
N PRO A 368 -24.99 -1.26 -8.50
CA PRO A 368 -26.12 -0.31 -8.43
C PRO A 368 -26.69 -0.06 -7.02
N ARG A 369 -26.40 -0.93 -6.05
CA ARG A 369 -26.84 -0.78 -4.65
C ARG A 369 -25.98 0.21 -3.85
N GLN A 370 -24.82 0.59 -4.38
CA GLN A 370 -23.88 1.45 -3.69
C GLN A 370 -24.40 2.88 -3.57
N PRO A 371 -24.16 3.57 -2.44
CA PRO A 371 -24.55 4.96 -2.28
C PRO A 371 -23.92 5.87 -3.35
N GLY A 372 -24.73 6.73 -3.97
CA GLY A 372 -24.27 7.67 -4.99
C GLY A 372 -24.11 7.06 -6.39
N TYR A 373 -24.62 5.84 -6.62
CA TYR A 373 -24.60 5.21 -7.94
C TYR A 373 -25.41 6.02 -8.96
N SER A 374 -24.73 6.44 -10.02
CA SER A 374 -25.31 6.98 -11.25
C SER A 374 -24.34 6.75 -12.39
N LYS A 375 -24.80 6.65 -13.64
CA LYS A 375 -23.90 6.44 -14.81
C LYS A 375 -22.80 7.49 -14.89
N LYS A 376 -23.15 8.76 -14.65
CA LYS A 376 -22.19 9.88 -14.61
C LYS A 376 -21.13 9.69 -13.53
N THR A 377 -21.53 9.29 -12.32
CA THR A 377 -20.59 9.03 -11.22
C THR A 377 -19.71 7.82 -11.52
N VAL A 378 -20.29 6.76 -12.09
CA VAL A 378 -19.58 5.53 -12.50
C VAL A 378 -18.49 5.87 -13.51
N GLU A 379 -18.82 6.58 -14.59
CA GLU A 379 -17.84 7.00 -15.61
C GLU A 379 -16.74 7.88 -15.02
N GLN A 380 -17.11 8.82 -14.14
CA GLN A 380 -16.14 9.66 -13.45
C GLN A 380 -15.20 8.83 -12.57
N TYR A 381 -15.73 7.91 -11.77
CA TYR A 381 -14.94 7.12 -10.83
C TYR A 381 -14.11 6.04 -11.52
N GLU A 382 -14.61 5.48 -12.61
CA GLU A 382 -13.84 4.60 -13.49
C GLU A 382 -12.61 5.33 -14.05
N SER A 383 -12.72 6.62 -14.39
CA SER A 383 -11.57 7.41 -14.84
C SER A 383 -10.51 7.58 -13.75
N HIS A 384 -10.92 7.67 -12.48
CA HIS A 384 -10.01 7.74 -11.34
C HIS A 384 -9.26 6.42 -11.11
N ILE A 385 -9.98 5.29 -11.13
CA ILE A 385 -9.37 3.95 -11.01
C ILE A 385 -8.42 3.70 -12.18
N LYS A 386 -8.86 4.01 -13.41
CA LYS A 386 -8.02 3.89 -14.60
C LYS A 386 -6.74 4.71 -14.51
N TRP A 387 -6.79 5.92 -13.92
CA TRP A 387 -5.58 6.69 -13.65
C TRP A 387 -4.61 5.94 -12.73
N ALA A 388 -5.08 5.31 -11.64
CA ALA A 388 -4.19 4.56 -10.75
C ALA A 388 -3.53 3.35 -11.43
N TYR A 389 -4.28 2.64 -12.27
CA TYR A 389 -3.72 1.55 -13.08
C TYR A 389 -2.68 2.04 -14.09
N LYS A 390 -2.88 3.21 -14.70
CA LYS A 390 -1.86 3.83 -15.56
C LYS A 390 -0.59 4.19 -14.78
N GLN A 391 -0.72 4.75 -13.58
CA GLN A 391 0.44 5.04 -12.72
C GLN A 391 1.19 3.76 -12.35
N ALA A 392 0.47 2.68 -12.03
CA ALA A 392 1.09 1.39 -11.76
C ALA A 392 1.85 0.85 -13.00
N ASP A 393 1.27 1.00 -14.20
CA ASP A 393 1.94 0.61 -15.43
C ASP A 393 3.19 1.44 -15.74
N ASP A 394 3.19 2.73 -15.41
CA ASP A 394 4.37 3.60 -15.52
C ASP A 394 5.49 3.16 -14.56
N VAL A 395 5.14 2.73 -13.33
CA VAL A 395 6.09 2.14 -12.37
C VAL A 395 6.67 0.83 -12.93
N ILE A 396 5.84 -0.02 -13.53
CA ILE A 396 6.28 -1.25 -14.19
C ILE A 396 7.27 -0.92 -15.31
N GLY A 397 6.93 0.03 -16.20
CA GLY A 397 7.79 0.44 -17.31
C GLY A 397 9.16 0.92 -16.85
N LYS A 398 9.20 1.86 -15.90
CA LYS A 398 10.45 2.37 -15.32
C LYS A 398 11.26 1.28 -14.60
N THR A 399 10.59 0.33 -13.95
CA THR A 399 11.26 -0.82 -13.33
C THR A 399 11.91 -1.71 -14.40
N MET A 400 11.19 -2.00 -15.49
CA MET A 400 11.71 -2.78 -16.62
C MET A 400 12.90 -2.08 -17.30
N ASP A 401 12.84 -0.76 -17.47
CA ASP A 401 13.93 0.02 -18.08
C ASP A 401 15.21 -0.01 -17.24
N ALA A 402 15.09 -0.15 -15.91
CA ALA A 402 16.21 -0.29 -14.99
C ALA A 402 16.76 -1.73 -14.86
N MET A 403 16.16 -2.71 -15.56
CA MET A 403 16.62 -4.11 -15.54
C MET A 403 17.86 -4.32 -16.40
N THR A 404 18.78 -5.12 -15.88
CA THR A 404 19.88 -5.74 -16.63
C THR A 404 19.43 -7.08 -17.20
N LYS A 405 20.23 -7.67 -18.11
CA LYS A 405 19.98 -9.02 -18.61
C LYS A 405 20.12 -10.10 -17.53
N ALA A 406 20.68 -9.75 -16.37
CA ALA A 406 20.85 -10.64 -15.24
C ALA A 406 19.65 -10.67 -14.28
N ASP A 407 18.77 -9.67 -14.36
CA ASP A 407 17.69 -9.47 -13.39
C ASP A 407 16.47 -10.35 -13.65
N GLN A 408 15.68 -10.50 -12.59
CA GLN A 408 14.38 -11.16 -12.57
C GLN A 408 13.37 -10.21 -11.91
N LEU A 409 12.13 -10.20 -12.38
CA LEU A 409 11.07 -9.34 -11.89
C LEU A 409 9.78 -10.13 -11.73
N PHE A 410 9.23 -10.13 -10.52
CA PHE A 410 7.87 -10.54 -10.23
C PHE A 410 7.00 -9.31 -9.98
N ILE A 411 5.89 -9.21 -10.73
CA ILE A 411 4.79 -8.29 -10.44
C ILE A 411 3.71 -9.10 -9.76
N VAL A 412 3.34 -8.71 -8.55
CA VAL A 412 2.35 -9.42 -7.73
C VAL A 412 1.32 -8.44 -7.20
N SER A 413 0.15 -8.94 -6.84
CA SER A 413 -0.71 -8.28 -5.86
C SER A 413 -1.07 -9.23 -4.74
N ASP A 414 -1.46 -8.65 -3.63
CA ASP A 414 -1.78 -9.33 -2.40
C ASP A 414 -3.25 -9.76 -2.33
N HIS A 415 -4.15 -8.97 -2.93
CA HIS A 415 -5.55 -9.29 -3.17
C HIS A 415 -6.12 -8.42 -4.31
N GLY A 416 -7.34 -8.72 -4.74
CA GLY A 416 -8.19 -7.76 -5.47
C GLY A 416 -9.06 -6.92 -4.53
N MET A 417 -10.21 -6.45 -5.00
CA MET A 417 -11.14 -5.57 -4.29
C MET A 417 -12.58 -5.80 -4.72
N GLU A 418 -13.50 -5.83 -3.77
CA GLU A 418 -14.93 -6.02 -4.02
C GLU A 418 -15.72 -4.72 -3.88
N PRO A 419 -16.77 -4.51 -4.70
CA PRO A 419 -17.72 -3.43 -4.46
C PRO A 419 -18.52 -3.70 -3.20
N ILE A 420 -18.73 -2.66 -2.40
CA ILE A 420 -19.51 -2.73 -1.16
C ILE A 420 -20.60 -1.66 -1.11
N HIS A 421 -21.80 -2.09 -0.73
CA HIS A 421 -22.97 -1.23 -0.60
C HIS A 421 -23.39 -1.03 0.86
N SER A 422 -22.88 -1.86 1.79
CA SER A 422 -23.32 -1.80 3.19
C SER A 422 -22.24 -2.17 4.21
N ARG A 423 -22.41 -1.62 5.41
CA ARG A 423 -21.56 -1.84 6.57
C ARG A 423 -22.31 -2.64 7.62
N LEU A 424 -21.70 -3.71 8.10
CA LEU A 424 -22.13 -4.54 9.23
C LEU A 424 -21.45 -4.09 10.52
N SER A 425 -22.14 -4.25 11.66
CA SER A 425 -21.61 -4.00 12.99
C SER A 425 -21.69 -5.27 13.85
N PRO A 426 -20.63 -6.11 13.86
CA PRO A 426 -20.61 -7.30 14.70
C PRO A 426 -20.78 -7.01 16.20
N ASN A 427 -20.24 -5.89 16.69
CA ASN A 427 -20.39 -5.50 18.09
C ASN A 427 -21.81 -5.06 18.45
N TYR A 428 -22.60 -4.53 17.50
CA TYR A 428 -24.02 -4.28 17.71
C TYR A 428 -24.78 -5.60 17.90
N GLU A 429 -24.47 -6.61 17.10
CA GLU A 429 -25.14 -7.93 17.18
C GLU A 429 -24.79 -8.66 18.48
N LEU A 430 -23.53 -8.59 18.91
CA LEU A 430 -23.13 -9.07 20.24
C LEU A 430 -23.89 -8.34 21.36
N LYS A 431 -24.12 -7.03 21.22
CA LYS A 431 -24.91 -6.25 22.18
C LYS A 431 -26.36 -6.71 22.21
N LYS A 432 -26.98 -6.90 21.03
CA LYS A 432 -28.36 -7.39 20.89
C LYS A 432 -28.54 -8.77 21.52
N ALA A 433 -27.54 -9.64 21.39
CA ALA A 433 -27.51 -10.97 22.01
C ALA A 433 -27.17 -10.98 23.52
N GLY A 434 -26.96 -9.81 24.14
CA GLY A 434 -26.58 -9.67 25.55
C GLY A 434 -25.16 -10.15 25.88
N LEU A 435 -24.29 -10.28 24.87
CA LEU A 435 -22.91 -10.73 24.99
C LEU A 435 -21.91 -9.56 25.08
N LEU A 436 -22.34 -8.36 24.70
CA LEU A 436 -21.59 -7.11 24.84
C LEU A 436 -22.46 -6.05 25.54
N GLN A 437 -21.86 -5.26 26.41
CA GLN A 437 -22.52 -4.16 27.10
C GLN A 437 -21.75 -2.86 26.86
N VAL A 438 -22.49 -1.75 26.77
CA VAL A 438 -21.92 -0.41 26.64
C VAL A 438 -22.41 0.49 27.76
N ASP A 439 -21.59 1.44 28.19
CA ASP A 439 -21.97 2.49 29.12
C ASP A 439 -22.92 3.52 28.47
N GLU A 440 -23.38 4.49 29.27
CA GLU A 440 -24.27 5.57 28.81
C GLU A 440 -23.65 6.44 27.71
N LYS A 441 -22.31 6.45 27.58
CA LYS A 441 -21.56 7.18 26.55
C LYS A 441 -21.31 6.32 25.31
N GLY A 442 -21.75 5.07 25.30
CA GLY A 442 -21.57 4.11 24.21
C GLY A 442 -20.20 3.43 24.19
N HIS A 443 -19.39 3.56 25.24
CA HIS A 443 -18.12 2.81 25.35
C HIS A 443 -18.37 1.41 25.89
N VAL A 444 -17.60 0.43 25.44
CA VAL A 444 -17.74 -0.97 25.88
C VAL A 444 -17.37 -1.11 27.36
N ASP A 445 -18.29 -1.66 28.17
CA ASP A 445 -18.06 -2.03 29.56
C ASP A 445 -17.56 -3.49 29.63
N LEU A 446 -16.25 -3.66 29.70
CA LEU A 446 -15.61 -4.97 29.73
C LEU A 446 -15.89 -5.78 31.01
N SER A 447 -16.34 -5.15 32.09
CA SER A 447 -16.72 -5.88 33.31
C SER A 447 -18.03 -6.66 33.15
N LYS A 448 -18.81 -6.33 32.12
CA LYS A 448 -20.11 -6.95 31.82
C LYS A 448 -20.18 -7.57 30.42
N SER A 449 -19.15 -7.39 29.60
CA SER A 449 -19.09 -7.90 28.23
C SER A 449 -18.38 -9.25 28.18
N LYS A 450 -19.08 -10.28 27.67
CA LYS A 450 -18.54 -11.63 27.47
C LYS A 450 -17.72 -11.74 26.18
N ALA A 451 -17.99 -10.90 25.18
CA ALA A 451 -17.28 -10.94 23.90
C ALA A 451 -17.11 -9.54 23.27
N TYR A 452 -16.16 -9.43 22.34
CA TYR A 452 -15.90 -8.23 21.54
C TYR A 452 -15.34 -8.61 20.18
N ALA A 453 -15.79 -7.93 19.13
CA ALA A 453 -15.34 -8.12 17.77
C ALA A 453 -14.35 -7.04 17.34
N VAL A 454 -13.26 -7.45 16.69
CA VAL A 454 -12.31 -6.59 16.00
C VAL A 454 -12.50 -6.81 14.50
N ALA A 455 -12.97 -5.78 13.80
CA ALA A 455 -13.28 -5.84 12.37
C ALA A 455 -12.20 -5.19 11.51
N SER A 456 -11.90 -5.80 10.37
CA SER A 456 -10.99 -5.30 9.33
C SER A 456 -11.52 -5.70 7.96
N GLY A 457 -11.80 -4.73 7.09
CA GLY A 457 -12.39 -4.98 5.77
C GLY A 457 -13.70 -5.76 5.85
N SER A 458 -13.79 -6.86 5.13
CA SER A 458 -14.97 -7.73 5.06
C SER A 458 -14.96 -8.89 6.07
N ILE A 459 -14.08 -8.85 7.08
CA ILE A 459 -14.03 -9.86 8.15
C ILE A 459 -14.01 -9.25 9.55
N ALA A 460 -14.33 -10.07 10.55
CA ALA A 460 -14.12 -9.74 11.96
C ALA A 460 -13.70 -10.95 12.78
N HIS A 461 -12.80 -10.74 13.73
CA HIS A 461 -12.47 -11.71 14.76
C HIS A 461 -13.24 -11.38 16.03
N VAL A 462 -14.04 -12.33 16.52
CA VAL A 462 -14.74 -12.22 17.80
C VAL A 462 -13.92 -12.94 18.87
N TYR A 463 -13.62 -12.22 19.94
CA TYR A 463 -12.85 -12.71 21.08
C TYR A 463 -13.76 -12.82 22.30
N ILE A 464 -13.63 -13.92 23.04
CA ILE A 464 -14.29 -14.16 24.31
C ILE A 464 -13.43 -13.58 25.44
N ASN A 465 -14.06 -12.88 26.38
CA ASN A 465 -13.42 -12.26 27.55
C ASN A 465 -13.11 -13.31 28.64
N LEU A 466 -12.21 -14.24 28.34
CA LEU A 466 -11.96 -15.45 29.11
C LEU A 466 -11.05 -15.20 30.31
N LYS A 467 -11.45 -15.69 31.49
CA LYS A 467 -10.63 -15.64 32.71
C LYS A 467 -9.29 -16.36 32.48
N GLY A 468 -8.21 -15.72 32.91
CA GLY A 468 -6.85 -16.25 32.80
C GLY A 468 -6.18 -16.01 31.43
N ARG A 469 -6.93 -15.57 30.41
CA ARG A 469 -6.39 -15.25 29.07
C ARG A 469 -6.45 -13.76 28.78
N GLU A 470 -7.61 -13.14 28.99
CA GLU A 470 -7.81 -11.69 28.84
C GLU A 470 -7.59 -10.97 30.18
N LYS A 471 -6.98 -9.77 30.14
CA LYS A 471 -6.81 -8.97 31.35
C LYS A 471 -8.17 -8.47 31.83
N GLY A 472 -8.63 -9.02 32.95
CA GLY A 472 -9.96 -8.73 33.51
C GLY A 472 -11.08 -9.58 32.90
N GLY A 473 -10.73 -10.76 32.34
CA GLY A 473 -11.70 -11.72 31.83
C GLY A 473 -12.77 -12.09 32.85
N ILE A 474 -14.00 -12.27 32.36
CA ILE A 474 -15.19 -12.55 33.19
C ILE A 474 -15.83 -13.90 32.89
N VAL A 475 -15.59 -14.46 31.69
CA VAL A 475 -16.13 -15.77 31.28
C VAL A 475 -15.29 -16.87 31.93
N ASP A 476 -15.94 -17.77 32.67
CA ASP A 476 -15.25 -18.94 33.23
C ASP A 476 -14.82 -19.91 32.11
N PRO A 477 -13.64 -20.55 32.19
CA PRO A 477 -13.24 -21.57 31.21
C PRO A 477 -14.28 -22.67 30.99
N LYS A 478 -15.09 -23.01 32.01
CA LYS A 478 -16.18 -23.99 31.88
C LYS A 478 -17.37 -23.48 31.04
N GLU A 479 -17.54 -22.17 30.94
CA GLU A 479 -18.58 -21.52 30.11
C GLU A 479 -18.12 -21.24 28.68
N TYR A 480 -16.85 -21.50 28.34
CA TYR A 480 -16.27 -21.10 27.06
C TYR A 480 -17.08 -21.63 25.86
N GLU A 481 -17.39 -22.93 25.85
CA GLU A 481 -18.11 -23.57 24.74
C GLU A 481 -19.56 -23.08 24.65
N ASP A 482 -20.23 -22.82 25.78
CA ASP A 482 -21.57 -22.20 25.81
C ASP A 482 -21.54 -20.78 25.20
N VAL A 483 -20.59 -19.94 25.63
CA VAL A 483 -20.47 -18.57 25.11
C VAL A 483 -20.13 -18.57 23.63
N GLN A 484 -19.23 -19.45 23.17
CA GLN A 484 -18.89 -19.60 21.75
C GLN A 484 -20.13 -19.98 20.93
N ASN A 485 -20.90 -20.99 21.38
CA ASN A 485 -22.14 -21.40 20.72
C ASN A 485 -23.17 -20.27 20.64
N ARG A 486 -23.34 -19.50 21.72
CA ARG A 486 -24.23 -18.34 21.75
C ARG A 486 -23.82 -17.25 20.77
N ILE A 487 -22.51 -16.99 20.64
CA ILE A 487 -21.99 -16.04 19.64
C ILE A 487 -22.29 -16.57 18.23
N THR A 488 -21.96 -17.83 17.94
CA THR A 488 -22.21 -18.45 16.62
C THR A 488 -23.69 -18.37 16.26
N GLN A 489 -24.59 -18.70 17.19
CA GLN A 489 -26.03 -18.64 16.94
C GLN A 489 -26.51 -17.22 16.68
N ALA A 490 -26.03 -16.23 17.44
CA ALA A 490 -26.38 -14.83 17.25
C ALA A 490 -26.07 -14.34 15.83
N PHE A 491 -24.98 -14.80 15.22
CA PHE A 491 -24.62 -14.42 13.85
C PHE A 491 -25.34 -15.24 12.76
N LYS A 492 -25.72 -16.50 13.02
CA LYS A 492 -26.46 -17.34 12.07
C LYS A 492 -27.88 -16.84 11.79
N GLU A 493 -28.50 -16.18 12.77
CA GLU A 493 -29.90 -15.73 12.70
C GLU A 493 -30.08 -14.37 12.01
N ILE A 494 -29.00 -13.67 11.68
CA ILE A 494 -29.07 -12.31 11.14
C ILE A 494 -29.55 -12.33 9.69
N LYS A 495 -30.48 -11.43 9.38
CA LYS A 495 -30.99 -11.15 8.04
C LYS A 495 -30.89 -9.66 7.72
N ASP A 496 -30.52 -9.32 6.49
CA ASP A 496 -30.59 -7.93 6.03
C ASP A 496 -32.00 -7.56 5.56
N GLU A 497 -32.83 -7.11 6.50
CA GLU A 497 -34.20 -6.67 6.25
C GLU A 497 -34.28 -5.45 5.30
N ARG A 498 -33.18 -4.67 5.15
CA ARG A 498 -33.18 -3.52 4.23
C ARG A 498 -33.32 -3.98 2.80
N LYS A 499 -32.90 -5.18 2.40
CA LYS A 499 -33.15 -5.68 1.03
C LYS A 499 -34.64 -5.82 0.71
N LEU A 500 -35.54 -5.88 1.69
CA LEU A 500 -36.99 -5.88 1.45
C LEU A 500 -37.52 -4.44 1.25
N ALA A 501 -37.01 -3.47 2.01
CA ALA A 501 -37.45 -2.07 1.97
C ALA A 501 -36.72 -1.23 0.90
N SER A 502 -35.40 -1.42 0.75
CA SER A 502 -34.53 -0.73 -0.21
C SER A 502 -34.84 -1.13 -1.64
N ARG A 503 -35.34 -2.35 -1.92
CA ARG A 503 -35.86 -2.69 -3.25
C ARG A 503 -36.96 -1.71 -3.66
N LYS A 504 -37.96 -1.48 -2.81
CA LYS A 504 -39.07 -0.58 -3.12
C LYS A 504 -38.64 0.89 -3.23
N GLU A 505 -37.68 1.33 -2.43
CA GLU A 505 -37.18 2.71 -2.45
C GLU A 505 -36.12 2.97 -3.54
N LEU A 506 -35.20 2.04 -3.86
CA LEU A 506 -34.33 2.09 -5.05
C LEU A 506 -35.17 2.05 -6.34
N LEU A 507 -36.22 1.20 -6.37
CA LEU A 507 -37.17 1.19 -7.48
C LEU A 507 -37.83 2.56 -7.68
N LYS A 508 -38.21 3.23 -6.58
CA LYS A 508 -38.79 4.58 -6.61
C LYS A 508 -37.77 5.66 -6.97
N SER A 509 -36.54 5.59 -6.48
CA SER A 509 -35.49 6.59 -6.80
C SER A 509 -35.07 6.49 -8.25
N HIS A 510 -34.80 5.28 -8.76
CA HIS A 510 -34.52 5.06 -10.18
C HIS A 510 -35.72 5.46 -11.07
N TYR A 511 -36.96 5.13 -10.68
CA TYR A 511 -38.15 5.57 -11.43
C TYR A 511 -38.31 7.10 -11.42
N LYS A 512 -38.00 7.76 -10.30
CA LYS A 512 -38.08 9.21 -10.16
C LYS A 512 -36.99 9.91 -10.97
N GLU A 513 -35.76 9.41 -10.94
CA GLU A 513 -34.65 9.91 -11.75
C GLU A 513 -34.93 9.72 -13.25
N TRP A 514 -35.35 8.52 -13.66
CA TRP A 514 -35.76 8.20 -15.04
C TRP A 514 -36.87 9.12 -15.57
N ARG A 515 -37.87 9.45 -14.73
CA ARG A 515 -39.00 10.32 -15.11
C ARG A 515 -38.61 11.79 -15.30
N HIS A 516 -37.46 12.22 -14.76
CA HIS A 516 -37.03 13.63 -14.76
C HIS A 516 -35.87 13.91 -15.74
N SER A 517 -35.48 12.93 -16.54
CA SER A 517 -34.41 13.02 -17.53
C SER A 517 -34.96 12.81 -18.95
N GLU A 518 -34.49 13.58 -19.92
CA GLU A 518 -34.77 13.31 -21.34
C GLU A 518 -34.00 12.05 -21.76
N HIS A 519 -34.67 11.03 -22.34
CA HIS A 519 -34.02 9.73 -22.63
C HIS A 519 -34.20 9.26 -24.07
N GLY A 520 -33.12 8.66 -24.60
CA GLY A 520 -33.11 7.79 -25.78
C GLY A 520 -33.29 6.30 -25.43
N TRP A 521 -33.45 5.44 -26.44
CA TRP A 521 -33.82 4.03 -26.28
C TRP A 521 -32.80 3.14 -25.54
N ASP A 522 -31.51 3.47 -25.57
CA ASP A 522 -30.46 2.67 -24.91
C ASP A 522 -30.44 2.88 -23.39
N GLU A 523 -30.71 4.10 -22.91
CA GLU A 523 -30.82 4.41 -21.47
C GLU A 523 -32.03 3.72 -20.80
N THR A 524 -33.06 3.44 -21.59
CA THR A 524 -34.25 2.70 -21.15
C THR A 524 -33.94 1.21 -20.93
N LYS A 525 -33.05 0.62 -21.73
CA LYS A 525 -32.64 -0.80 -21.58
C LYS A 525 -31.76 -1.00 -20.35
N ASP A 526 -30.82 -0.10 -20.10
CA ASP A 526 -29.88 -0.20 -18.97
C ASP A 526 -30.57 -0.07 -17.62
N THR A 527 -31.56 0.81 -17.53
CA THR A 527 -32.40 0.97 -16.33
C THR A 527 -33.17 -0.33 -16.03
N LEU A 528 -33.69 -0.99 -17.07
CA LEU A 528 -34.38 -2.28 -16.94
C LEU A 528 -33.42 -3.39 -16.49
N VAL A 529 -32.18 -3.45 -17.00
CA VAL A 529 -31.17 -4.43 -16.56
C VAL A 529 -30.82 -4.24 -15.08
N SER A 530 -30.56 -2.99 -14.65
CA SER A 530 -30.32 -2.67 -13.23
C SER A 530 -31.51 -3.08 -12.35
N PHE A 531 -32.75 -2.88 -12.81
CA PHE A 531 -33.94 -3.36 -12.12
C PHE A 531 -33.99 -4.88 -11.99
N PHE A 532 -33.67 -5.62 -13.06
CA PHE A 532 -33.63 -7.09 -13.04
C PHE A 532 -32.55 -7.64 -12.09
N ASP A 533 -31.38 -7.02 -12.03
CA ASP A 533 -30.29 -7.46 -11.15
C ASP A 533 -30.61 -7.24 -9.66
N ILE A 534 -31.25 -6.11 -9.32
CA ILE A 534 -31.75 -5.84 -7.96
C ILE A 534 -32.82 -6.87 -7.54
N LEU A 535 -33.65 -7.33 -8.48
CA LEU A 535 -34.69 -8.34 -8.24
C LEU A 535 -34.13 -9.77 -8.11
N ARG A 536 -32.96 -10.07 -8.68
CA ARG A 536 -32.38 -11.43 -8.74
C ARG A 536 -31.57 -11.83 -7.50
N ASP A 537 -31.09 -10.88 -6.70
CA ASP A 537 -30.30 -11.19 -5.49
C ASP A 537 -31.17 -11.74 -4.35
N LYS A 538 -31.07 -13.05 -4.09
CA LYS A 538 -31.83 -13.80 -3.09
C LYS A 538 -31.09 -13.98 -1.75
N LYS A 539 -29.85 -13.51 -1.57
CA LYS A 539 -29.09 -13.78 -0.33
C LYS A 539 -29.48 -12.82 0.80
N GLU A 540 -30.18 -13.37 1.80
CA GLU A 540 -30.67 -12.67 2.99
C GLU A 540 -29.63 -12.56 4.12
N ASN A 541 -28.66 -13.49 4.19
CA ASN A 541 -27.69 -13.54 5.29
C ASN A 541 -26.43 -12.71 4.95
N PRO A 542 -26.11 -11.67 5.75
CA PRO A 542 -24.94 -10.83 5.52
C PRO A 542 -23.60 -11.47 5.93
N TYR A 543 -23.61 -12.57 6.68
CA TYR A 543 -22.41 -13.35 7.05
C TYR A 543 -22.38 -14.66 6.28
N GLU A 544 -21.41 -14.84 5.38
CA GLU A 544 -21.33 -16.07 4.57
C GLU A 544 -20.60 -17.21 5.27
N LYS A 545 -19.64 -16.89 6.16
CA LYS A 545 -18.86 -17.86 6.92
C LYS A 545 -18.79 -17.40 8.36
N ILE A 546 -19.08 -18.32 9.26
CA ILE A 546 -18.92 -18.19 10.71
C ILE A 546 -18.06 -19.38 11.12
N MET A 547 -16.77 -19.12 11.34
CA MET A 547 -15.76 -20.15 11.58
C MET A 547 -15.40 -20.15 13.05
N GLU A 548 -15.72 -21.24 13.75
CA GLU A 548 -15.24 -21.46 15.11
C GLU A 548 -13.78 -21.88 15.06
N THR A 549 -12.94 -21.20 15.83
CA THR A 549 -11.54 -21.57 15.96
C THR A 549 -11.45 -22.68 17.01
N ASP A 550 -11.30 -23.92 16.55
CA ASP A 550 -11.03 -25.05 17.44
C ASP A 550 -9.56 -25.03 17.85
N ARG A 551 -9.27 -24.37 18.99
CA ARG A 551 -7.91 -24.28 19.54
C ARG A 551 -7.32 -25.63 19.96
N LYS A 552 -8.12 -26.72 19.97
CA LYS A 552 -7.67 -28.10 20.24
C LYS A 552 -7.23 -28.85 18.96
N LYS A 553 -7.54 -28.33 17.76
CA LYS A 553 -7.15 -28.93 16.46
C LYS A 553 -6.10 -28.08 15.76
N ALA A 554 -5.14 -28.74 15.11
CA ALA A 554 -4.02 -28.09 14.43
C ALA A 554 -4.42 -27.36 13.13
N ASP A 555 -5.55 -27.74 12.52
CA ASP A 555 -5.89 -27.34 11.14
C ASP A 555 -6.83 -26.12 11.01
N SER A 556 -7.22 -25.49 12.13
CA SER A 556 -8.19 -24.38 12.14
C SER A 556 -7.61 -23.10 12.73
N PHE A 557 -7.14 -22.16 11.89
CA PHE A 557 -6.76 -20.78 12.26
C PHE A 557 -6.11 -20.64 13.65
N ASN A 558 -5.21 -21.57 14.00
CA ASN A 558 -4.84 -21.84 15.39
C ASN A 558 -3.68 -20.93 15.82
N ASP A 559 -3.94 -19.63 15.80
CA ASP A 559 -3.01 -18.61 16.27
C ASP A 559 -3.63 -17.82 17.43
N PRO A 560 -2.87 -17.47 18.49
CA PRO A 560 -3.39 -16.64 19.57
C PRO A 560 -3.90 -15.25 19.15
N ASN A 561 -3.50 -14.75 17.98
CA ASN A 561 -4.01 -13.50 17.42
C ASN A 561 -5.39 -13.70 16.77
N ALA A 562 -5.77 -14.92 16.39
CA ALA A 562 -7.09 -15.22 15.88
C ALA A 562 -8.15 -15.15 16.99
N GLY A 563 -9.31 -14.61 16.62
CA GLY A 563 -10.54 -14.68 17.41
C GLY A 563 -10.94 -16.12 17.73
N ASP A 564 -11.81 -16.28 18.72
CA ASP A 564 -12.45 -17.56 19.01
C ASP A 564 -13.48 -17.92 17.94
N ILE A 565 -14.00 -16.91 17.25
CA ILE A 565 -14.83 -17.03 16.05
C ILE A 565 -14.32 -16.02 15.01
N VAL A 566 -14.26 -16.44 13.75
CA VAL A 566 -13.95 -15.58 12.61
C VAL A 566 -15.18 -15.46 11.72
N LEU A 567 -15.60 -14.24 11.47
CA LEU A 567 -16.73 -13.89 10.64
C LEU A 567 -16.22 -13.41 9.28
N ALA A 568 -16.81 -13.91 8.19
CA ALA A 568 -16.62 -13.35 6.86
C ALA A 568 -17.96 -12.87 6.29
N ALA A 569 -17.97 -11.64 5.79
CA ALA A 569 -19.15 -11.01 5.23
C ALA A 569 -19.44 -11.58 3.84
N ALA A 570 -20.71 -11.70 3.48
CA ALA A 570 -21.12 -11.97 2.10
C ALA A 570 -20.67 -10.82 1.15
N PRO A 571 -20.63 -11.03 -0.17
CA PRO A 571 -20.29 -9.98 -1.12
C PRO A 571 -21.18 -8.74 -0.94
N GLY A 572 -20.62 -7.54 -1.11
CA GLY A 572 -21.34 -6.28 -0.97
C GLY A 572 -21.30 -5.67 0.44
N TYR A 573 -20.70 -6.34 1.43
CA TYR A 573 -20.63 -5.87 2.80
C TYR A 573 -19.19 -5.68 3.30
N LEU A 574 -18.96 -4.60 4.05
CA LEU A 574 -17.81 -4.48 4.96
C LEU A 574 -18.25 -4.70 6.41
N MET A 575 -17.30 -4.91 7.31
CA MET A 575 -17.52 -4.91 8.76
C MET A 575 -16.85 -3.71 9.42
N GLY A 576 -17.52 -3.10 10.39
CA GLY A 576 -16.92 -2.04 11.21
C GLY A 576 -17.00 -2.30 12.70
N LYS A 577 -16.34 -1.42 13.46
CA LYS A 577 -15.93 -1.68 14.85
C LYS A 577 -16.90 -1.18 15.91
N ASP A 578 -17.75 -0.20 15.60
CA ASP A 578 -18.72 0.33 16.57
C ASP A 578 -19.86 -0.66 16.86
N ALA A 579 -20.67 -0.32 17.86
CA ALA A 579 -21.89 -1.04 18.26
C ALA A 579 -23.15 -0.16 18.11
N LYS A 580 -23.23 0.68 17.07
CA LYS A 580 -24.29 1.69 16.93
C LYS A 580 -25.51 1.20 16.16
N LYS A 581 -25.31 0.57 14.99
CA LYS A 581 -26.38 0.06 14.12
C LYS A 581 -25.95 -1.26 13.50
N ALA A 582 -26.86 -2.23 13.48
CA ALA A 582 -26.66 -3.56 12.88
C ALA A 582 -26.10 -3.48 11.45
N ILE A 583 -26.84 -2.80 10.56
CA ILE A 583 -26.47 -2.66 9.16
C ILE A 583 -26.86 -1.28 8.63
N GLU A 584 -25.93 -0.59 7.96
CA GLU A 584 -26.13 0.73 7.37
C GLU A 584 -25.44 0.87 6.00
N PRO A 585 -25.83 1.82 5.14
CA PRO A 585 -25.04 2.14 3.93
C PRO A 585 -23.62 2.56 4.31
N THR A 586 -22.64 2.21 3.48
CA THR A 586 -21.22 2.54 3.70
C THR A 586 -20.81 3.82 2.97
N VAL A 587 -19.80 4.51 3.51
CA VAL A 587 -19.12 5.62 2.84
C VAL A 587 -18.02 5.13 1.90
N LYS A 588 -17.34 4.02 2.25
CA LYS A 588 -16.40 3.33 1.34
C LYS A 588 -17.17 2.60 0.24
N LEU A 589 -16.58 2.51 -0.94
CA LEU A 589 -17.18 1.86 -2.10
C LEU A 589 -16.47 0.55 -2.47
N GLY A 590 -15.17 0.41 -2.15
CA GLY A 590 -14.45 -0.86 -2.23
C GLY A 590 -14.11 -1.42 -0.84
N SER A 591 -14.08 -2.75 -0.69
CA SER A 591 -13.38 -3.43 0.42
C SER A 591 -12.93 -4.84 0.02
N HIS A 592 -12.03 -5.40 0.82
CA HIS A 592 -11.44 -6.73 0.65
C HIS A 592 -11.35 -7.44 2.01
N GLY A 593 -10.77 -8.64 2.05
CA GLY A 593 -10.65 -9.49 3.24
C GLY A 593 -11.52 -10.74 3.24
N GLY A 594 -12.52 -10.81 2.35
CA GLY A 594 -13.47 -11.91 2.24
C GLY A 594 -12.88 -13.22 1.71
N ASN A 595 -13.73 -14.07 1.13
CA ASN A 595 -13.33 -15.36 0.58
C ASN A 595 -12.40 -15.19 -0.65
N PRO A 596 -11.15 -15.68 -0.62
CA PRO A 596 -10.19 -15.49 -1.72
C PRO A 596 -10.59 -16.16 -3.04
N GLU A 597 -11.57 -17.06 -3.04
CA GLU A 597 -12.13 -17.70 -4.25
C GLU A 597 -13.08 -16.78 -5.04
N ARG A 598 -13.36 -15.57 -4.57
CA ARG A 598 -14.20 -14.61 -5.30
C ARG A 598 -13.37 -13.95 -6.40
N LYS A 599 -13.96 -13.84 -7.59
CA LYS A 599 -13.31 -13.30 -8.79
C LYS A 599 -12.75 -11.89 -8.55
N GLU A 600 -13.50 -11.04 -7.87
CA GLU A 600 -13.10 -9.66 -7.58
C GLU A 600 -11.91 -9.56 -6.62
N LEU A 601 -11.62 -10.62 -5.85
CA LEU A 601 -10.47 -10.71 -4.95
C LEU A 601 -9.26 -11.41 -5.60
N GLU A 602 -9.37 -11.81 -6.85
CA GLU A 602 -8.29 -12.45 -7.60
C GLU A 602 -7.11 -11.46 -7.79
N PRO A 603 -5.92 -11.79 -7.26
CA PRO A 603 -4.73 -10.96 -7.44
C PRO A 603 -4.09 -11.18 -8.82
N VAL A 604 -3.00 -10.47 -9.10
CA VAL A 604 -2.18 -10.67 -10.31
C VAL A 604 -0.87 -11.36 -10.00
N PHE A 605 -0.33 -12.06 -11.01
CA PHE A 605 1.03 -12.56 -10.98
C PHE A 605 1.64 -12.56 -12.39
N TYR A 606 2.74 -11.83 -12.55
CA TYR A 606 3.58 -11.83 -13.75
C TYR A 606 5.04 -12.04 -13.34
N ALA A 607 5.80 -12.73 -14.19
CA ALA A 607 7.21 -13.03 -13.98
C ALA A 607 7.99 -12.81 -15.29
N TYR A 608 9.12 -12.10 -15.21
CA TYR A 608 9.92 -11.74 -16.39
C TYR A 608 11.41 -11.67 -16.04
N GLY A 609 12.28 -11.97 -17.01
CA GLY A 609 13.73 -11.84 -16.87
C GLY A 609 14.51 -13.16 -16.91
N LYS A 610 15.76 -13.12 -16.45
CA LYS A 610 16.77 -14.17 -16.69
C LYS A 610 16.31 -15.55 -16.25
N GLY A 611 16.41 -16.52 -17.15
CA GLY A 611 16.22 -17.94 -16.84
C GLY A 611 14.78 -18.39 -16.62
N LEU A 612 13.82 -17.47 -16.54
CA LEU A 612 12.41 -17.77 -16.35
C LEU A 612 11.77 -18.30 -17.63
N SER A 613 10.86 -19.26 -17.50
CA SER A 613 9.99 -19.68 -18.60
C SER A 613 9.09 -18.53 -19.06
N HIS A 614 8.58 -18.64 -20.29
CA HIS A 614 7.70 -17.65 -20.89
C HIS A 614 6.34 -18.29 -21.20
N GLY A 615 5.28 -17.49 -21.12
CA GLY A 615 3.92 -17.90 -21.43
C GLY A 615 3.04 -18.18 -20.22
N LYS A 616 1.80 -18.55 -20.52
CA LYS A 616 0.70 -18.70 -19.58
C LYS A 616 0.90 -19.87 -18.60
N ILE A 617 0.78 -19.58 -17.31
CA ILE A 617 0.73 -20.57 -16.23
C ILE A 617 -0.71 -21.06 -16.10
N LYS A 618 -1.00 -22.25 -16.65
CA LYS A 618 -2.36 -22.83 -16.67
C LYS A 618 -2.77 -23.48 -15.35
N LYS A 619 -1.80 -23.90 -14.53
CA LYS A 619 -2.10 -24.51 -13.23
C LYS A 619 -2.48 -23.41 -12.25
N HIS A 620 -3.44 -23.70 -11.40
CA HIS A 620 -3.74 -22.87 -10.23
C HIS A 620 -2.47 -22.69 -9.39
N ILE A 621 -2.25 -21.44 -8.97
CA ILE A 621 -1.21 -21.07 -8.00
C ILE A 621 -1.84 -20.24 -6.88
N SER A 622 -1.13 -20.10 -5.77
CA SER A 622 -1.49 -19.20 -4.68
C SER A 622 -0.39 -18.19 -4.39
N THR A 623 -0.72 -17.06 -3.78
CA THR A 623 0.28 -16.06 -3.34
C THR A 623 1.32 -16.65 -2.38
N ILE A 624 1.01 -17.72 -1.63
CA ILE A 624 1.98 -18.46 -0.81
C ILE A 624 3.03 -19.22 -1.63
N ASP A 625 2.82 -19.43 -2.92
CA ASP A 625 3.76 -20.11 -3.81
C ASP A 625 4.90 -19.19 -4.26
N ILE A 626 4.81 -17.89 -4.00
CA ILE A 626 5.81 -16.89 -4.42
C ILE A 626 7.15 -17.11 -3.70
N ALA A 627 7.17 -17.11 -2.36
CA ALA A 627 8.41 -17.31 -1.61
C ALA A 627 9.14 -18.64 -1.95
N PRO A 628 8.49 -19.83 -1.92
CA PRO A 628 9.16 -21.08 -2.32
C PRO A 628 9.69 -21.08 -3.74
N THR A 629 9.05 -20.35 -4.66
CA THR A 629 9.59 -20.15 -6.02
C THR A 629 10.89 -19.34 -5.97
N VAL A 630 10.95 -18.29 -5.16
CA VAL A 630 12.18 -17.47 -5.03
C VAL A 630 13.30 -18.24 -4.34
N TYR A 631 12.99 -19.06 -3.32
CA TYR A 631 13.99 -19.96 -2.72
C TYR A 631 14.65 -20.86 -3.78
N GLU A 632 13.85 -21.49 -4.65
CA GLU A 632 14.37 -22.35 -5.72
C GLU A 632 15.17 -21.57 -6.79
N LEU A 633 14.71 -20.36 -7.17
CA LEU A 633 15.40 -19.55 -8.18
C LEU A 633 16.72 -18.94 -7.68
N MET A 634 16.84 -18.68 -6.39
CA MET A 634 18.03 -18.10 -5.77
C MET A 634 18.99 -19.13 -5.16
N ASP A 635 18.69 -20.42 -5.32
CA ASP A 635 19.41 -21.56 -4.72
C ASP A 635 19.53 -21.44 -3.19
N LEU A 636 18.40 -21.14 -2.55
CA LEU A 636 18.28 -20.98 -1.11
C LEU A 636 17.57 -22.19 -0.50
N GLN A 637 17.99 -22.60 0.69
CA GLN A 637 17.32 -23.64 1.45
C GLN A 637 15.99 -23.08 2.03
N PRO A 638 14.84 -23.66 1.65
CA PRO A 638 13.55 -23.20 2.17
C PRO A 638 13.38 -23.63 3.65
N PRO A 639 12.89 -22.76 4.53
CA PRO A 639 12.58 -23.14 5.90
C PRO A 639 11.40 -24.12 5.99
N ALA A 640 11.38 -24.93 7.06
CA ALA A 640 10.40 -26.00 7.25
C ALA A 640 8.94 -25.52 7.46
N PHE A 641 8.73 -24.23 7.73
CA PHE A 641 7.38 -23.69 7.99
C PHE A 641 6.59 -23.38 6.71
N ILE A 642 7.22 -23.40 5.53
CA ILE A 642 6.56 -23.06 4.25
C ILE A 642 5.35 -23.98 4.00
N ASP A 643 4.25 -23.38 3.56
CA ASP A 643 3.03 -24.06 3.12
C ASP A 643 2.92 -24.14 1.59
N GLY A 644 3.39 -23.09 0.91
CA GLY A 644 3.34 -22.99 -0.54
C GLY A 644 4.29 -23.97 -1.24
N LYS A 645 4.13 -24.07 -2.56
CA LYS A 645 4.96 -24.91 -3.42
C LYS A 645 5.58 -24.06 -4.53
N PRO A 646 6.83 -24.33 -4.94
CA PRO A 646 7.41 -23.59 -6.04
C PRO A 646 6.57 -23.71 -7.32
N ILE A 647 6.40 -22.59 -8.02
CA ILE A 647 5.69 -22.50 -9.29
C ILE A 647 6.56 -23.15 -10.37
N LYS A 648 6.41 -24.47 -10.53
CA LYS A 648 7.23 -25.28 -11.45
C LYS A 648 7.11 -24.89 -12.93
N ALA A 649 6.12 -24.08 -13.30
CA ALA A 649 6.05 -23.52 -14.65
C ALA A 649 7.18 -22.51 -14.92
N LEU A 650 7.67 -21.81 -13.90
CA LEU A 650 8.73 -20.80 -14.00
C LEU A 650 10.13 -21.41 -13.95
N VAL A 651 10.28 -22.48 -13.16
CA VAL A 651 11.57 -23.14 -12.98
C VAL A 651 11.80 -24.11 -14.12
N LYS A 652 12.82 -23.87 -14.95
CA LYS A 652 13.22 -24.83 -15.99
C LYS A 652 13.59 -26.15 -15.34
N LYS A 653 13.08 -27.29 -15.87
CA LYS A 653 13.68 -28.59 -15.56
C LYS A 653 15.14 -28.52 -16.00
N GLN A 654 16.08 -28.58 -15.06
CA GLN A 654 17.43 -28.98 -15.40
C GLN A 654 17.33 -30.40 -15.95
N THR A 655 17.39 -30.55 -17.27
CA THR A 655 17.74 -31.83 -17.88
C THR A 655 19.21 -32.04 -17.52
N HIS A 656 19.45 -32.84 -16.48
CA HIS A 656 20.79 -33.39 -16.21
C HIS A 656 21.26 -34.28 -17.35
#